data_AF-A0A0N4XVH8-F1
#
_entry.id   AF-A0A0N4XVH8-F1
#
_cell.length_a   1.000
_cell.length_b   1.000
_cell.length_c   1.000
_cell.angle_alpha   90.00
_cell.angle_beta   90.00
_cell.angle_gamma   90.00
#
_symmetry.space_group_name_H-M   'P 1'
#
loop_
_entity.id
_entity.type
_entity.pdbx_description
1 polymer ?
#
loop_
_entity_poly.entity_id
_entity_poly.type
_entity_poly.pdbx_seq_one_letter_code
_entity_poly.pdbx_strand_id
1 'polypeptide(L)'
;MTDSEPLTLRGIVVERKDIPSTSKKDAELIKGLLEESDRPEEPAKANDEEITHTPPPSPTYGRNNHRPSLFSLAQVSSKLGELWSSARESIFGEDYWIPSDPNELVLFPLELLRAHKVCISTHSEDVQVVFPANEHKSPLRVVQGSFKNRPAQPLHHVVFSLSDAANAPSYSLFRSYSIEDAVDLCRRCLECEILFRLIDRSKDTKKQIQDLMLKLKQHPLYRMIHIAIACDRIDLFSDDNVEYMNSKYKPFDSIMKMMVQSEGKYPLHLAIEMHRLKIVRRMLQLGADVAVKDMNGNNAIHYASLASVQMLELLWEFESSHGLINQPNNEGYVPVMLAIRAANPRCFATLLNFGAELLSTRGRNPLFEAMQSKGKNNDIIKAIIEASPDLVTERDTSGNTALHVAMYKAPLMGLLLMKSNAVDLNAKNNAGQTPLHIYTHRGDVGMMITLSSYCCDIDAQDNDGNTPLHIAVSKKNLETTRLLLCLGANPNKTNSHDDTPRHLAARLKEAALLKSLIMCGARSCSPTKVGCVSGCVNEAMVGLLKASSSDCDSPRSTNFPDEFPAEAEDDNPIRDFTQKVFSVFYIAIFSNCCAYQKHRQMLYEGLIARLEELASIGEKPKNIVNLLSMDGGGIRGLVILQTLMAIEKELNEPIYPYFDWVAGTSTGALVATALAQGKTLRECQHIYLRFKDLIFDGWTRPYNSAVLEMFMREAVGEESLSEIKYPRLMISTVKADFFPVKLEFMRNYRLPLSEEDNIKLGFTDPAEIPTWKALRRTSAAPMFFSPVDDKYIDGGIIANNPALDLLSEVQLYNGINTYLGRTDDKVEIGCVVSLGTGQIPPSPLDPLHVEIYNPISSAFAFKNLSLILVDQVTATEGAPVDRSRSWCNAVGVPFFRLSAPLHKDIGLGTKDDHDIAHMMWDCVEYTHNQRPYITKLCTLLRRIGKAPERPQSFATT
;
A
#
# COMPACT_ATOMS: atom_id res chain seq x y z
N MET A 1 12.70 21.05 -63.33
CA MET A 1 12.11 20.33 -64.49
C MET A 1 12.54 18.88 -64.36
N THR A 2 11.62 17.95 -64.70
CA THR A 2 11.82 16.48 -64.83
C THR A 2 12.46 15.75 -63.64
N ASP A 3 11.61 15.03 -62.91
CA ASP A 3 11.95 14.05 -61.88
C ASP A 3 12.38 12.69 -62.48
N SER A 4 13.16 11.90 -61.73
CA SER A 4 13.19 10.43 -61.85
C SER A 4 13.82 9.77 -60.61
N GLU A 5 13.01 9.03 -59.85
CA GLU A 5 13.43 8.05 -58.84
C GLU A 5 13.94 6.72 -59.48
N PRO A 6 14.32 5.67 -58.72
CA PRO A 6 14.97 5.61 -57.40
C PRO A 6 16.28 4.78 -57.45
N LEU A 7 17.04 4.69 -56.34
CA LEU A 7 18.08 3.67 -56.17
C LEU A 7 18.04 3.01 -54.78
N THR A 8 18.22 1.68 -54.78
CA THR A 8 18.03 0.79 -53.62
C THR A 8 19.23 0.74 -52.67
N LEU A 9 18.97 0.74 -51.36
CA LEU A 9 19.98 0.40 -50.35
C LEU A 9 20.44 -1.06 -50.45
N ARG A 10 21.76 -1.26 -50.47
CA ARG A 10 22.43 -2.52 -50.09
C ARG A 10 23.44 -2.22 -48.97
N GLY A 11 23.63 -3.20 -48.09
CA GLY A 11 24.30 -2.99 -46.80
C GLY A 11 25.78 -2.63 -46.88
N ILE A 12 26.25 -1.94 -45.83
CA ILE A 12 27.67 -1.68 -45.57
C ILE A 12 28.03 -2.42 -44.27
N VAL A 13 29.14 -3.17 -44.31
CA VAL A 13 29.71 -3.86 -43.16
C VAL A 13 30.47 -2.86 -42.30
N VAL A 14 30.34 -2.94 -40.97
CA VAL A 14 31.15 -2.17 -40.03
C VAL A 14 32.22 -3.08 -39.41
N GLU A 15 33.47 -2.65 -39.50
CA GLU A 15 34.64 -3.40 -39.03
C GLU A 15 34.72 -3.46 -37.50
N ARG A 16 35.30 -4.54 -36.96
CA ARG A 16 35.80 -4.56 -35.59
C ARG A 16 37.19 -3.93 -35.54
N LYS A 17 37.48 -3.16 -34.50
CA LYS A 17 38.85 -2.78 -34.10
C LYS A 17 39.18 -3.36 -32.74
N ASP A 18 40.37 -3.90 -32.62
CA ASP A 18 40.86 -4.58 -31.42
C ASP A 18 41.34 -3.61 -30.33
N ILE A 19 41.30 -4.08 -29.09
CA ILE A 19 41.95 -3.49 -27.91
C ILE A 19 42.73 -4.63 -27.20
N PRO A 20 43.98 -4.43 -26.74
CA PRO A 20 44.93 -5.52 -26.53
C PRO A 20 44.84 -6.25 -25.19
N SER A 21 45.59 -7.35 -25.09
CA SER A 21 45.49 -8.38 -24.04
C SER A 21 46.44 -8.22 -22.84
N THR A 22 45.89 -8.32 -21.62
CA THR A 22 46.58 -8.65 -20.35
C THR A 22 45.59 -9.34 -19.40
N SER A 23 45.90 -10.37 -18.61
CA SER A 23 47.06 -11.29 -18.60
C SER A 23 46.62 -12.67 -18.03
N LYS A 24 47.40 -13.74 -18.21
CA LYS A 24 47.00 -15.11 -17.82
C LYS A 24 47.17 -15.39 -16.31
N LYS A 25 46.30 -14.85 -15.44
CA LYS A 25 46.21 -15.31 -14.04
C LYS A 25 44.81 -15.49 -13.44
N ASP A 26 43.77 -14.87 -13.99
CA ASP A 26 42.40 -14.97 -13.43
C ASP A 26 41.58 -16.13 -14.02
N ALA A 27 42.16 -16.92 -14.93
CA ALA A 27 41.47 -17.94 -15.73
C ALA A 27 41.22 -19.29 -15.03
N GLU A 28 41.61 -19.46 -13.77
CA GLU A 28 41.44 -20.72 -13.02
C GLU A 28 40.51 -20.62 -11.79
N LEU A 29 40.05 -19.42 -11.40
CA LEU A 29 39.12 -19.26 -10.28
C LEU A 29 37.63 -19.23 -10.69
N ILE A 30 37.33 -19.09 -11.99
CA ILE A 30 35.96 -19.03 -12.54
C ILE A 30 35.69 -20.27 -13.39
N LYS A 31 35.74 -21.45 -12.76
CA LYS A 31 35.47 -22.73 -13.44
C LYS A 31 34.76 -23.79 -12.57
N GLY A 32 33.99 -23.35 -11.57
CA GLY A 32 33.33 -24.24 -10.60
C GLY A 32 31.97 -23.76 -10.09
N LEU A 33 31.26 -22.87 -10.80
CA LEU A 33 29.98 -22.29 -10.35
C LEU A 33 28.91 -22.10 -11.45
N LEU A 34 29.09 -22.62 -12.68
CA LEU A 34 28.13 -22.43 -13.79
C LEU A 34 27.98 -23.67 -14.71
N GLU A 35 27.85 -24.88 -14.16
CA GLU A 35 27.40 -26.06 -14.90
C GLU A 35 26.46 -26.95 -14.05
N GLU A 36 25.22 -26.49 -13.80
CA GLU A 36 24.14 -27.39 -13.34
C GLU A 36 22.75 -26.78 -13.57
N SER A 37 22.04 -27.20 -14.64
CA SER A 37 20.56 -27.27 -14.76
C SER A 37 20.06 -27.39 -16.23
N ASP A 38 20.06 -28.58 -16.83
CA ASP A 38 19.06 -28.91 -17.88
C ASP A 38 18.83 -30.43 -18.08
N ARG A 39 17.55 -30.86 -18.10
CA ARG A 39 16.98 -32.13 -18.65
C ARG A 39 17.26 -33.47 -17.89
N PRO A 40 16.68 -34.63 -18.33
CA PRO A 40 15.33 -35.02 -17.89
C PRO A 40 15.17 -36.52 -17.54
N GLU A 41 14.02 -36.93 -16.97
CA GLU A 41 13.73 -38.36 -16.72
C GLU A 41 12.30 -38.81 -17.11
N GLU A 42 12.20 -40.03 -17.63
CA GLU A 42 11.00 -40.89 -17.74
C GLU A 42 11.42 -42.39 -17.58
N PRO A 43 10.51 -43.35 -17.26
CA PRO A 43 10.80 -44.29 -16.16
C PRO A 43 10.65 -45.81 -16.46
N ALA A 44 11.20 -46.68 -15.58
CA ALA A 44 10.86 -48.11 -15.52
C ALA A 44 11.05 -48.84 -14.16
N LYS A 45 9.94 -49.36 -13.62
CA LYS A 45 9.68 -50.62 -12.85
C LYS A 45 10.84 -51.48 -12.26
N ALA A 46 10.71 -51.95 -10.99
CA ALA A 46 10.57 -53.39 -10.61
C ALA A 46 10.50 -53.71 -9.07
N ASN A 47 9.54 -54.58 -8.72
CA ASN A 47 9.40 -55.67 -7.70
C ASN A 47 10.29 -55.87 -6.41
N ASP A 48 9.58 -56.00 -5.27
CA ASP A 48 9.48 -57.13 -4.28
C ASP A 48 10.59 -57.63 -3.29
N GLU A 49 10.10 -58.19 -2.15
CA GLU A 49 10.70 -59.06 -1.07
C GLU A 49 11.78 -58.50 -0.10
N GLU A 50 11.96 -58.98 1.17
CA GLU A 50 11.04 -59.29 2.31
C GLU A 50 11.86 -59.43 3.66
N ILE A 51 11.21 -59.59 4.85
CA ILE A 51 11.72 -60.25 6.11
C ILE A 51 12.84 -59.52 6.95
N THR A 52 12.99 -59.53 8.31
CA THR A 52 12.16 -59.76 9.54
C THR A 52 12.83 -59.25 10.87
N HIS A 53 12.00 -58.88 11.87
CA HIS A 53 12.10 -59.10 13.36
C HIS A 53 13.07 -58.39 14.36
N THR A 54 12.48 -58.12 15.55
CA THR A 54 13.04 -57.76 16.89
C THR A 54 13.00 -59.00 17.84
N PRO A 55 13.38 -59.05 19.16
CA PRO A 55 12.78 -58.31 20.32
C PRO A 55 13.75 -58.03 21.55
N PRO A 56 13.41 -58.25 22.87
CA PRO A 56 12.94 -57.30 23.92
C PRO A 56 13.91 -57.27 25.16
N PRO A 57 13.56 -57.23 26.49
CA PRO A 57 12.35 -56.85 27.28
C PRO A 57 12.55 -56.06 28.64
N SER A 58 11.66 -55.08 28.92
CA SER A 58 11.00 -54.83 30.25
C SER A 58 11.81 -54.46 31.53
N PRO A 59 11.19 -54.12 32.70
CA PRO A 59 9.78 -53.81 33.08
C PRO A 59 9.66 -52.33 33.58
N THR A 60 8.91 -51.82 34.60
CA THR A 60 7.47 -51.69 35.06
C THR A 60 7.43 -50.40 35.96
N TYR A 61 6.36 -49.70 36.39
CA TYR A 61 4.86 -49.70 36.42
C TYR A 61 4.43 -48.20 36.58
N GLY A 62 3.16 -47.72 36.65
CA GLY A 62 1.80 -48.29 36.62
C GLY A 62 0.72 -47.28 37.08
N ARG A 63 -0.58 -47.67 37.03
CA ARG A 63 -1.83 -46.98 37.49
C ARG A 63 -2.35 -45.68 36.83
N ASN A 64 -3.29 -45.90 35.90
CA ASN A 64 -4.63 -45.29 35.76
C ASN A 64 -4.83 -43.76 35.55
N ASN A 65 -5.34 -43.42 34.36
CA ASN A 65 -6.70 -42.84 34.22
C ASN A 65 -7.27 -43.05 32.80
N HIS A 66 -8.60 -43.06 32.63
CA HIS A 66 -9.26 -43.32 31.34
C HIS A 66 -9.50 -42.06 30.48
N ARG A 67 -9.24 -42.15 29.17
CA ARG A 67 -9.98 -41.48 28.07
C ARG A 67 -9.70 -42.22 26.74
N PRO A 68 -10.72 -42.60 25.94
CA PRO A 68 -10.51 -43.25 24.64
C PRO A 68 -10.17 -42.24 23.52
N SER A 69 -9.57 -42.72 22.43
CA SER A 69 -9.24 -41.95 21.24
C SER A 69 -10.45 -41.64 20.35
N LEU A 70 -10.37 -40.55 19.59
CA LEU A 70 -11.43 -40.08 18.68
C LEU A 70 -11.47 -40.88 17.38
N PHE A 71 -12.68 -41.06 16.83
CA PHE A 71 -12.94 -41.82 15.61
C PHE A 71 -12.51 -41.09 14.33
N SER A 72 -12.22 -41.86 13.27
CA SER A 72 -11.94 -41.32 11.93
C SER A 72 -13.17 -40.61 11.34
N LEU A 73 -13.03 -39.33 11.01
CA LEU A 73 -14.09 -38.51 10.41
C LEU A 73 -14.63 -39.09 9.09
N ALA A 74 -13.83 -39.82 8.32
CA ALA A 74 -14.29 -40.47 7.09
C ALA A 74 -15.24 -41.65 7.38
N GLN A 75 -14.94 -42.47 8.40
CA GLN A 75 -15.83 -43.56 8.84
C GLN A 75 -17.06 -43.05 9.57
N VAL A 76 -16.93 -41.94 10.32
CA VAL A 76 -18.06 -41.23 10.91
C VAL A 76 -18.94 -40.61 9.82
N SER A 77 -18.37 -40.10 8.74
CA SER A 77 -19.13 -39.59 7.58
C SER A 77 -19.91 -40.69 6.86
N SER A 78 -19.28 -41.84 6.57
CA SER A 78 -20.00 -42.94 5.90
C SER A 78 -21.10 -43.54 6.78
N LYS A 79 -20.81 -43.79 8.07
CA LYS A 79 -21.83 -44.29 9.01
C LYS A 79 -22.88 -43.26 9.38
N LEU A 80 -22.57 -41.96 9.39
CA LEU A 80 -23.61 -40.94 9.44
C LEU A 80 -24.46 -41.00 8.18
N GLY A 81 -23.89 -41.13 6.98
CA GLY A 81 -24.66 -41.34 5.75
C GLY A 81 -25.68 -42.49 5.87
N GLU A 82 -25.21 -43.66 6.29
CA GLU A 82 -26.04 -44.87 6.49
C GLU A 82 -27.08 -44.73 7.62
N LEU A 83 -26.72 -44.05 8.73
CA LEU A 83 -27.65 -43.82 9.85
C LEU A 83 -28.66 -42.71 9.55
N TRP A 84 -28.28 -41.67 8.81
CA TRP A 84 -29.15 -40.54 8.45
C TRP A 84 -30.11 -40.93 7.32
N SER A 85 -29.74 -41.90 6.48
CA SER A 85 -30.69 -42.56 5.59
C SER A 85 -31.63 -43.46 6.40
N SER A 86 -31.12 -44.41 7.18
CA SER A 86 -31.96 -45.40 7.90
C SER A 86 -32.90 -44.78 8.95
N ALA A 87 -32.49 -43.71 9.63
CA ALA A 87 -33.34 -42.98 10.58
C ALA A 87 -34.41 -42.11 9.89
N ARG A 88 -34.22 -41.72 8.61
CA ARG A 88 -35.21 -40.95 7.85
C ARG A 88 -36.35 -41.85 7.34
N GLU A 89 -36.03 -43.12 7.08
CA GLU A 89 -36.98 -44.18 6.73
C GLU A 89 -38.04 -44.40 7.81
N SER A 90 -37.63 -44.53 9.08
CA SER A 90 -38.52 -44.89 10.18
C SER A 90 -39.34 -43.74 10.78
N ILE A 91 -39.01 -42.48 10.44
CA ILE A 91 -39.67 -41.29 10.99
C ILE A 91 -40.59 -40.60 9.97
N PHE A 92 -40.27 -40.62 8.67
CA PHE A 92 -41.02 -39.84 7.66
C PHE A 92 -41.61 -40.66 6.49
N GLY A 93 -41.13 -41.88 6.24
CA GLY A 93 -41.73 -42.78 5.23
C GLY A 93 -41.72 -42.27 3.77
N GLU A 94 -40.82 -41.35 3.43
CA GLU A 94 -40.74 -40.74 2.08
C GLU A 94 -39.99 -41.62 1.06
N ASP A 95 -40.14 -41.34 -0.24
CA ASP A 95 -39.41 -42.02 -1.31
C ASP A 95 -37.93 -41.60 -1.34
N TYR A 96 -37.16 -42.33 -0.54
CA TYR A 96 -35.75 -42.22 -0.12
C TYR A 96 -34.70 -41.65 -1.10
N TRP A 97 -34.93 -41.70 -2.41
CA TRP A 97 -33.98 -41.29 -3.44
C TRP A 97 -34.25 -39.88 -4.01
N ILE A 98 -35.36 -39.25 -3.61
CA ILE A 98 -35.77 -37.92 -4.10
C ILE A 98 -35.19 -36.84 -3.15
N PRO A 99 -34.19 -36.06 -3.58
CA PRO A 99 -33.53 -35.07 -2.72
C PRO A 99 -34.37 -33.80 -2.56
N SER A 100 -34.14 -33.09 -1.46
CA SER A 100 -34.89 -31.88 -1.09
C SER A 100 -34.54 -30.64 -1.93
N ASP A 101 -33.35 -30.59 -2.54
CA ASP A 101 -33.05 -29.61 -3.61
C ASP A 101 -33.59 -30.14 -4.95
N PRO A 102 -34.45 -29.41 -5.69
CA PRO A 102 -34.91 -29.82 -7.01
C PRO A 102 -33.79 -29.89 -8.08
N ASN A 103 -32.59 -29.39 -7.80
CA ASN A 103 -31.45 -29.36 -8.72
C ASN A 103 -30.40 -30.46 -8.49
N GLU A 104 -30.40 -31.13 -7.33
CA GLU A 104 -29.41 -32.15 -7.02
C GLU A 104 -29.46 -33.33 -8.00
N LEU A 105 -28.30 -33.76 -8.49
CA LEU A 105 -28.21 -34.91 -9.40
C LEU A 105 -28.24 -36.23 -8.63
N VAL A 106 -29.27 -37.05 -8.87
CA VAL A 106 -29.43 -38.39 -8.26
C VAL A 106 -29.65 -39.47 -9.31
N LEU A 107 -29.25 -40.70 -9.01
CA LEU A 107 -29.60 -41.89 -9.80
C LEU A 107 -31.11 -42.15 -9.67
N PHE A 108 -31.77 -42.38 -10.81
CA PHE A 108 -33.18 -42.72 -10.91
C PHE A 108 -33.34 -44.24 -10.82
N PRO A 109 -34.08 -44.80 -9.84
CA PRO A 109 -34.25 -46.25 -9.71
C PRO A 109 -34.90 -46.89 -10.94
N LEU A 110 -34.23 -47.90 -11.51
CA LEU A 110 -34.66 -48.60 -12.73
C LEU A 110 -36.06 -49.22 -12.63
N GLU A 111 -36.45 -49.68 -11.45
CA GLU A 111 -37.78 -50.25 -11.17
C GLU A 111 -38.88 -49.19 -11.28
N LEU A 112 -38.65 -48.01 -10.71
CA LEU A 112 -39.57 -46.88 -10.79
C LEU A 112 -39.65 -46.33 -12.22
N LEU A 113 -38.52 -46.28 -12.94
CA LEU A 113 -38.45 -45.80 -14.32
C LEU A 113 -39.29 -46.64 -15.30
N ARG A 114 -39.60 -47.90 -14.95
CA ARG A 114 -40.51 -48.78 -15.70
C ARG A 114 -41.98 -48.63 -15.30
N ALA A 115 -42.25 -48.15 -14.08
CA ALA A 115 -43.60 -47.98 -13.53
C ALA A 115 -44.18 -46.58 -13.75
N HIS A 116 -43.32 -45.57 -13.95
CA HIS A 116 -43.73 -44.17 -14.17
C HIS A 116 -44.20 -43.92 -15.59
N LYS A 117 -45.23 -43.08 -15.75
CA LYS A 117 -45.68 -42.61 -17.08
C LYS A 117 -44.73 -41.54 -17.60
N VAL A 118 -44.38 -41.58 -18.89
CA VAL A 118 -43.72 -40.45 -19.57
C VAL A 118 -44.76 -39.33 -19.71
N CYS A 119 -44.37 -38.10 -19.43
CA CYS A 119 -45.31 -36.98 -19.34
C CYS A 119 -45.89 -36.60 -20.71
N ILE A 120 -47.15 -36.14 -20.65
CA ILE A 120 -47.97 -35.78 -21.82
C ILE A 120 -48.19 -34.27 -21.80
N SER A 121 -47.94 -33.59 -22.92
CA SER A 121 -48.26 -32.16 -23.07
C SER A 121 -49.71 -31.98 -23.50
N THR A 122 -50.52 -31.26 -22.70
CA THR A 122 -51.96 -31.05 -22.96
C THR A 122 -52.22 -29.67 -23.56
N HIS A 123 -52.23 -29.60 -24.90
CA HIS A 123 -52.82 -28.50 -25.67
C HIS A 123 -53.76 -29.11 -26.73
N SER A 124 -55.06 -28.80 -26.64
CA SER A 124 -56.19 -29.58 -27.20
C SER A 124 -56.40 -30.97 -26.57
N GLU A 125 -57.64 -31.43 -26.49
CA GLU A 125 -58.03 -32.55 -25.62
C GLU A 125 -57.88 -33.96 -26.25
N ASP A 126 -57.67 -34.06 -27.56
CA ASP A 126 -57.78 -35.33 -28.32
C ASP A 126 -56.47 -35.90 -28.91
N VAL A 127 -55.29 -35.35 -28.58
CA VAL A 127 -54.00 -35.87 -29.10
C VAL A 127 -52.98 -36.12 -27.98
N GLN A 128 -52.62 -37.39 -27.77
CA GLN A 128 -51.56 -37.79 -26.83
C GLN A 128 -50.17 -37.54 -27.45
N VAL A 129 -49.45 -36.54 -26.94
CA VAL A 129 -48.07 -36.24 -27.36
C VAL A 129 -47.09 -36.50 -26.22
N VAL A 130 -46.25 -37.52 -26.41
CA VAL A 130 -45.06 -37.81 -25.58
C VAL A 130 -44.06 -36.66 -25.73
N PHE A 131 -43.28 -36.32 -24.69
CA PHE A 131 -42.18 -35.35 -24.83
C PHE A 131 -40.79 -35.99 -24.65
N PRO A 132 -39.91 -35.97 -25.68
CA PRO A 132 -40.10 -35.42 -27.03
C PRO A 132 -41.04 -36.26 -27.91
N ALA A 133 -41.64 -35.62 -28.93
CA ALA A 133 -42.73 -36.18 -29.75
C ALA A 133 -42.35 -37.33 -30.70
N ASN A 134 -41.05 -37.55 -30.95
CA ASN A 134 -40.57 -38.62 -31.84
C ASN A 134 -39.74 -39.65 -31.07
N GLU A 135 -40.26 -40.88 -31.06
CA GLU A 135 -39.66 -42.16 -30.65
C GLU A 135 -39.16 -42.34 -29.20
N HIS A 136 -39.29 -43.59 -28.72
CA HIS A 136 -38.76 -44.09 -27.44
C HIS A 136 -37.22 -44.18 -27.37
N LYS A 137 -36.49 -43.40 -28.18
CA LYS A 137 -35.02 -43.45 -28.35
C LYS A 137 -34.32 -42.12 -28.04
N SER A 138 -35.00 -41.17 -27.39
CA SER A 138 -34.31 -40.00 -26.83
C SER A 138 -33.73 -40.36 -25.45
N PRO A 139 -32.44 -40.06 -25.18
CA PRO A 139 -31.87 -40.26 -23.86
C PRO A 139 -32.38 -39.24 -22.84
N LEU A 140 -33.06 -38.16 -23.28
CA LEU A 140 -33.64 -37.11 -22.43
C LEU A 140 -35.18 -37.15 -22.50
N ARG A 141 -35.85 -37.17 -21.35
CA ARG A 141 -37.31 -37.32 -21.24
C ARG A 141 -37.86 -36.70 -19.95
N VAL A 142 -39.14 -36.34 -19.95
CA VAL A 142 -39.87 -35.94 -18.72
C VAL A 142 -40.71 -37.12 -18.23
N VAL A 143 -40.57 -37.48 -16.95
CA VAL A 143 -41.17 -38.67 -16.34
C VAL A 143 -42.00 -38.25 -15.12
N GLN A 144 -43.24 -38.74 -15.05
CA GLN A 144 -44.19 -38.41 -13.98
C GLN A 144 -44.05 -39.40 -12.83
N GLY A 145 -43.56 -38.91 -11.70
CA GLY A 145 -43.61 -39.61 -10.42
C GLY A 145 -44.74 -39.11 -9.52
N SER A 146 -44.96 -39.83 -8.44
CA SER A 146 -45.83 -39.43 -7.34
C SER A 146 -45.25 -39.96 -6.03
N PHE A 147 -45.09 -39.12 -5.02
CA PHE A 147 -44.67 -39.57 -3.69
C PHE A 147 -45.71 -40.54 -3.11
N LYS A 148 -45.26 -41.64 -2.49
CA LYS A 148 -46.14 -42.58 -1.76
C LYS A 148 -47.03 -41.87 -0.74
N ASN A 149 -46.51 -40.83 -0.09
CA ASN A 149 -47.21 -40.04 0.93
C ASN A 149 -48.15 -38.96 0.34
N ARG A 150 -48.06 -38.67 -0.97
CA ARG A 150 -48.92 -37.69 -1.67
C ARG A 150 -49.22 -38.12 -3.12
N PRO A 151 -49.95 -39.23 -3.34
CA PRO A 151 -50.23 -39.75 -4.68
C PRO A 151 -51.06 -38.80 -5.56
N ALA A 152 -51.73 -37.80 -4.97
CA ALA A 152 -52.53 -36.79 -5.68
C ALA A 152 -51.72 -35.60 -6.23
N GLN A 153 -50.42 -35.47 -5.94
CA GLN A 153 -49.56 -34.40 -6.46
C GLN A 153 -48.49 -34.98 -7.39
N PRO A 154 -48.53 -34.69 -8.70
CA PRO A 154 -47.53 -35.18 -9.65
C PRO A 154 -46.19 -34.45 -9.48
N LEU A 155 -45.09 -35.21 -9.49
CA LEU A 155 -43.74 -34.67 -9.53
C LEU A 155 -43.10 -35.01 -10.89
N HIS A 156 -42.68 -33.98 -11.62
CA HIS A 156 -42.14 -34.11 -12.97
C HIS A 156 -40.60 -34.13 -12.89
N HIS A 157 -40.01 -35.28 -13.23
CA HIS A 157 -38.56 -35.45 -13.28
C HIS A 157 -38.06 -35.27 -14.71
N VAL A 158 -37.05 -34.42 -14.89
CA VAL A 158 -36.23 -34.45 -16.11
C VAL A 158 -35.20 -35.56 -15.95
N VAL A 159 -35.23 -36.56 -16.81
CA VAL A 159 -34.42 -37.79 -16.71
C VAL A 159 -33.49 -37.91 -17.91
N PHE A 160 -32.21 -38.21 -17.64
CA PHE A 160 -31.22 -38.58 -18.64
C PHE A 160 -30.80 -40.04 -18.48
N SER A 161 -30.85 -40.84 -19.55
CA SER A 161 -30.40 -42.23 -19.59
C SER A 161 -29.08 -42.34 -20.39
N LEU A 162 -28.06 -43.00 -19.82
CA LEU A 162 -26.72 -43.05 -20.41
C LEU A 162 -26.58 -43.88 -21.70
N SER A 163 -27.59 -44.69 -22.04
CA SER A 163 -27.71 -45.39 -23.32
C SER A 163 -29.16 -45.81 -23.57
N ASP A 164 -29.46 -46.23 -24.81
CA ASP A 164 -30.78 -46.70 -25.23
C ASP A 164 -31.11 -48.13 -24.74
N ALA A 165 -30.23 -48.74 -23.93
CA ALA A 165 -30.46 -50.07 -23.37
C ALA A 165 -31.50 -50.02 -22.24
N ALA A 166 -32.41 -50.99 -22.18
CA ALA A 166 -33.52 -51.03 -21.21
C ALA A 166 -33.10 -51.12 -19.71
N ASN A 167 -31.80 -51.29 -19.44
CA ASN A 167 -31.20 -51.32 -18.10
C ASN A 167 -30.17 -50.18 -17.88
N ALA A 168 -30.16 -49.15 -18.74
CA ALA A 168 -29.16 -48.09 -18.68
C ALA A 168 -29.25 -47.25 -17.39
N PRO A 169 -28.12 -47.01 -16.68
CA PRO A 169 -28.11 -46.08 -15.56
C PRO A 169 -28.63 -44.72 -15.99
N SER A 170 -29.58 -44.20 -15.21
CA SER A 170 -30.37 -43.02 -15.54
C SER A 170 -30.36 -42.06 -14.35
N TYR A 171 -30.39 -40.75 -14.60
CA TYR A 171 -30.27 -39.71 -13.58
C TYR A 171 -31.43 -38.72 -13.64
N SER A 172 -31.94 -38.30 -12.48
CA SER A 172 -32.87 -37.17 -12.35
C SER A 172 -32.07 -35.86 -12.32
N LEU A 173 -32.10 -35.12 -13.43
CA LEU A 173 -31.39 -33.84 -13.61
C LEU A 173 -32.08 -32.66 -12.92
N PHE A 174 -33.40 -32.74 -12.77
CA PHE A 174 -34.26 -31.71 -12.19
C PHE A 174 -35.62 -32.29 -11.81
N ARG A 175 -36.32 -31.62 -10.89
CA ARG A 175 -37.65 -31.98 -10.38
C ARG A 175 -38.51 -30.71 -10.22
N SER A 176 -39.74 -30.70 -10.75
CA SER A 176 -40.74 -29.66 -10.41
C SER A 176 -42.15 -30.26 -10.31
N TYR A 177 -43.02 -29.61 -9.54
CA TYR A 177 -44.46 -29.91 -9.51
C TYR A 177 -45.18 -29.35 -10.74
N SER A 178 -44.61 -28.32 -11.39
CA SER A 178 -45.04 -27.82 -12.69
C SER A 178 -44.52 -28.71 -13.81
N ILE A 179 -45.40 -29.11 -14.73
CA ILE A 179 -45.02 -29.83 -15.95
C ILE A 179 -44.28 -28.90 -16.92
N GLU A 180 -44.61 -27.60 -16.92
CA GLU A 180 -44.06 -26.61 -17.83
C GLU A 180 -42.57 -26.39 -17.55
N ASP A 181 -42.16 -26.20 -16.28
CA ASP A 181 -40.75 -26.05 -15.90
C ASP A 181 -39.91 -27.25 -16.35
N ALA A 182 -40.46 -28.46 -16.18
CA ALA A 182 -39.78 -29.71 -16.48
C ALA A 182 -39.68 -29.94 -18.00
N VAL A 183 -40.74 -29.63 -18.76
CA VAL A 183 -40.73 -29.68 -20.22
C VAL A 183 -39.82 -28.61 -20.81
N ASP A 184 -39.79 -27.39 -20.27
CA ASP A 184 -38.94 -26.30 -20.73
C ASP A 184 -37.45 -26.57 -20.47
N LEU A 185 -37.09 -27.06 -19.28
CA LEU A 185 -35.71 -27.48 -19.02
C LEU A 185 -35.34 -28.74 -19.84
N CYS A 186 -36.26 -29.68 -20.04
CA CYS A 186 -36.02 -30.82 -20.93
C CYS A 186 -35.79 -30.37 -22.38
N ARG A 187 -36.59 -29.43 -22.90
CA ARG A 187 -36.40 -28.81 -24.22
C ARG A 187 -35.04 -28.12 -24.31
N ARG A 188 -34.64 -27.39 -23.27
CA ARG A 188 -33.33 -26.74 -23.16
C ARG A 188 -32.16 -27.75 -23.16
N CYS A 189 -32.31 -28.90 -22.50
CA CYS A 189 -31.33 -29.99 -22.55
C CYS A 189 -31.29 -30.66 -23.93
N LEU A 190 -32.44 -30.84 -24.59
CA LEU A 190 -32.55 -31.40 -25.95
C LEU A 190 -31.90 -30.50 -27.01
N GLU A 191 -31.91 -29.17 -26.86
CA GLU A 191 -31.11 -28.27 -27.71
C GLU A 191 -29.59 -28.52 -27.62
N CYS A 192 -29.13 -29.19 -26.55
CA CYS A 192 -27.74 -29.54 -26.30
C CYS A 192 -27.53 -31.06 -26.21
N GLU A 193 -28.45 -31.88 -26.77
CA GLU A 193 -28.47 -33.35 -26.65
C GLU A 193 -27.12 -34.02 -26.94
N ILE A 194 -26.38 -33.50 -27.92
CA ILE A 194 -25.06 -34.00 -28.31
C ILE A 194 -24.06 -34.01 -27.14
N LEU A 195 -24.10 -33.01 -26.25
CA LEU A 195 -23.19 -32.93 -25.09
C LEU A 195 -23.49 -33.99 -24.02
N PHE A 196 -24.74 -34.45 -23.96
CA PHE A 196 -25.16 -35.56 -23.11
C PHE A 196 -24.75 -36.91 -23.73
N ARG A 197 -24.89 -37.06 -25.05
CA ARG A 197 -24.43 -38.27 -25.78
C ARG A 197 -22.93 -38.50 -25.65
N LEU A 198 -22.14 -37.42 -25.59
CA LEU A 198 -20.68 -37.44 -25.49
C LEU A 198 -20.14 -37.63 -24.06
N ILE A 199 -20.96 -37.91 -23.05
CA ILE A 199 -20.48 -38.07 -21.67
C ILE A 199 -19.53 -39.27 -21.55
N ASP A 200 -18.31 -39.00 -21.08
CA ASP A 200 -17.24 -39.98 -20.99
C ASP A 200 -17.44 -40.87 -19.75
N ARG A 201 -17.80 -42.13 -20.00
CA ARG A 201 -18.06 -43.15 -18.96
C ARG A 201 -16.80 -43.65 -18.25
N SER A 202 -15.59 -43.33 -18.74
CA SER A 202 -14.33 -43.62 -18.03
C SER A 202 -14.03 -42.60 -16.92
N LYS A 203 -14.73 -41.46 -16.93
CA LYS A 203 -14.60 -40.35 -15.97
C LYS A 203 -15.83 -40.24 -15.08
N ASP A 204 -15.74 -39.43 -14.03
CA ASP A 204 -16.87 -39.13 -13.15
C ASP A 204 -18.05 -38.56 -13.96
N THR A 205 -19.05 -39.42 -14.15
CA THR A 205 -20.25 -39.11 -14.92
C THR A 205 -21.21 -38.23 -14.13
N LYS A 206 -21.24 -38.34 -12.78
CA LYS A 206 -22.07 -37.47 -11.94
C LYS A 206 -21.58 -36.02 -12.06
N LYS A 207 -20.27 -35.80 -11.94
CA LYS A 207 -19.63 -34.48 -12.05
C LYS A 207 -19.77 -33.87 -13.46
N GLN A 208 -19.60 -34.65 -14.52
CA GLN A 208 -19.80 -34.17 -15.90
C GLN A 208 -21.23 -33.67 -16.14
N ILE A 209 -22.24 -34.43 -15.68
CA ILE A 209 -23.65 -34.03 -15.81
C ILE A 209 -23.95 -32.81 -14.93
N GLN A 210 -23.39 -32.74 -13.72
CA GLN A 210 -23.55 -31.58 -12.81
C GLN A 210 -23.01 -30.28 -13.42
N ASP A 211 -21.79 -30.29 -13.99
CA ASP A 211 -21.24 -29.09 -14.64
C ASP A 211 -22.03 -28.67 -15.88
N LEU A 212 -22.40 -29.63 -16.74
CA LEU A 212 -23.26 -29.39 -17.91
C LEU A 212 -24.61 -28.77 -17.51
N MET A 213 -25.28 -29.32 -16.49
CA MET A 213 -26.53 -28.77 -15.98
C MET A 213 -26.37 -27.41 -15.30
N LEU A 214 -25.23 -27.16 -14.64
CA LEU A 214 -24.91 -25.86 -14.05
C LEU A 214 -24.72 -24.81 -15.15
N LYS A 215 -23.98 -25.12 -16.23
CA LYS A 215 -23.77 -24.20 -17.36
C LYS A 215 -25.02 -23.94 -18.18
N LEU A 216 -25.86 -24.95 -18.41
CA LEU A 216 -27.17 -24.78 -19.05
C LEU A 216 -28.09 -23.82 -18.28
N LYS A 217 -28.02 -23.82 -16.94
CA LYS A 217 -28.80 -22.92 -16.06
C LYS A 217 -28.16 -21.54 -15.90
N GLN A 218 -26.82 -21.45 -15.79
CA GLN A 218 -26.10 -20.18 -15.71
C GLN A 218 -26.20 -19.36 -17.02
N HIS A 219 -26.27 -20.02 -18.17
CA HIS A 219 -26.27 -19.37 -19.49
C HIS A 219 -27.48 -19.82 -20.33
N PRO A 220 -28.69 -19.29 -20.08
CA PRO A 220 -29.91 -19.73 -20.77
C PRO A 220 -29.86 -19.48 -22.29
N LEU A 221 -29.20 -18.41 -22.74
CA LEU A 221 -29.09 -18.02 -24.16
C LEU A 221 -27.94 -18.73 -24.92
N TYR A 222 -27.09 -19.51 -24.24
CA TYR A 222 -25.95 -20.19 -24.87
C TYR A 222 -26.41 -21.44 -25.64
N ARG A 223 -25.97 -21.61 -26.88
CA ARG A 223 -26.28 -22.78 -27.72
C ARG A 223 -25.22 -23.87 -27.53
N MET A 224 -25.40 -25.05 -28.15
CA MET A 224 -24.58 -26.25 -27.89
C MET A 224 -23.06 -25.98 -27.91
N ILE A 225 -22.55 -25.22 -28.89
CA ILE A 225 -21.12 -24.89 -29.00
C ILE A 225 -20.63 -23.99 -27.85
N HIS A 226 -21.43 -23.01 -27.40
CA HIS A 226 -21.09 -22.13 -26.28
C HIS A 226 -21.08 -22.87 -24.94
N ILE A 227 -22.01 -23.81 -24.73
CA ILE A 227 -22.04 -24.66 -23.54
C ILE A 227 -20.84 -25.64 -23.54
N ALA A 228 -20.47 -26.19 -24.69
CA ALA A 228 -19.31 -27.06 -24.84
C ALA A 228 -18.00 -26.34 -24.43
N ILE A 229 -17.81 -25.11 -24.90
CA ILE A 229 -16.68 -24.25 -24.53
C ILE A 229 -16.67 -23.95 -23.02
N ALA A 230 -17.83 -23.61 -22.46
CA ALA A 230 -17.97 -23.36 -21.02
C ALA A 230 -17.56 -24.57 -20.16
N CYS A 231 -17.91 -25.79 -20.61
CA CYS A 231 -17.59 -27.07 -19.97
C CYS A 231 -16.25 -27.73 -20.39
N ASP A 232 -15.40 -27.02 -21.15
CA ASP A 232 -14.11 -27.53 -21.69
C ASP A 232 -14.21 -28.83 -22.53
N ARG A 233 -15.31 -28.98 -23.27
CA ARG A 233 -15.67 -30.16 -24.06
C ARG A 233 -15.06 -30.12 -25.45
N ILE A 234 -13.74 -30.34 -25.53
CA ILE A 234 -12.99 -30.47 -26.79
C ILE A 234 -13.51 -31.60 -27.69
N ASP A 235 -14.11 -32.63 -27.10
CA ASP A 235 -14.67 -33.80 -27.78
C ASP A 235 -15.78 -33.46 -28.80
N LEU A 236 -16.53 -32.36 -28.61
CA LEU A 236 -17.48 -31.87 -29.61
C LEU A 236 -16.79 -31.52 -30.95
N PHE A 237 -15.50 -31.20 -30.91
CA PHE A 237 -14.72 -30.73 -32.06
C PHE A 237 -13.88 -31.86 -32.70
N SER A 238 -14.09 -33.14 -32.36
CA SER A 238 -13.48 -34.25 -33.11
C SER A 238 -14.06 -34.35 -34.53
N ASP A 239 -13.30 -34.92 -35.48
CA ASP A 239 -13.72 -35.04 -36.88
C ASP A 239 -15.06 -35.80 -37.01
N ASP A 240 -15.20 -36.94 -36.33
CA ASP A 240 -16.45 -37.73 -36.27
C ASP A 240 -17.67 -36.90 -35.83
N ASN A 241 -17.49 -36.03 -34.83
CA ASN A 241 -18.57 -35.21 -34.28
C ASN A 241 -18.87 -33.99 -35.16
N VAL A 242 -17.88 -33.45 -35.87
CA VAL A 242 -18.07 -32.42 -36.89
C VAL A 242 -18.82 -32.98 -38.10
N GLU A 243 -18.50 -34.19 -38.56
CA GLU A 243 -19.23 -34.87 -39.63
C GLU A 243 -20.68 -35.22 -39.22
N TYR A 244 -20.87 -35.74 -38.01
CA TYR A 244 -22.20 -35.97 -37.43
C TYR A 244 -23.00 -34.66 -37.27
N MET A 245 -22.34 -33.54 -36.92
CA MET A 245 -23.01 -32.24 -36.88
C MET A 245 -23.40 -31.70 -38.27
N ASN A 246 -22.51 -31.84 -39.25
CA ASN A 246 -22.77 -31.46 -40.65
C ASN A 246 -23.94 -32.26 -41.26
N SER A 247 -24.07 -33.55 -40.92
CA SER A 247 -25.12 -34.42 -41.45
C SER A 247 -26.47 -34.31 -40.71
N LYS A 248 -26.49 -33.91 -39.42
CA LYS A 248 -27.72 -33.85 -38.60
C LYS A 248 -28.26 -32.44 -38.32
N TYR A 249 -27.42 -31.40 -38.37
CA TYR A 249 -27.79 -30.03 -37.97
C TYR A 249 -27.53 -29.02 -39.11
N LYS A 250 -26.85 -27.90 -38.82
CA LYS A 250 -26.39 -26.93 -39.82
C LYS A 250 -24.93 -27.22 -40.18
N PRO A 251 -24.43 -26.78 -41.34
CA PRO A 251 -23.01 -26.79 -41.65
C PRO A 251 -22.20 -26.19 -40.50
N PHE A 252 -21.11 -26.85 -40.10
CA PHE A 252 -20.35 -26.53 -38.89
C PHE A 252 -19.80 -25.10 -38.90
N ASP A 253 -19.44 -24.56 -40.07
CA ASP A 253 -19.07 -23.15 -40.27
C ASP A 253 -20.16 -22.18 -39.80
N SER A 254 -21.43 -22.51 -40.04
CA SER A 254 -22.58 -21.73 -39.55
C SER A 254 -22.76 -21.87 -38.04
N ILE A 255 -22.28 -22.95 -37.42
CA ILE A 255 -22.30 -23.16 -35.96
C ILE A 255 -21.15 -22.37 -35.31
N MET A 256 -19.95 -22.39 -35.92
CA MET A 256 -18.81 -21.56 -35.51
C MET A 256 -19.07 -20.05 -35.64
N LYS A 257 -20.03 -19.65 -36.49
CA LYS A 257 -20.46 -18.25 -36.65
C LYS A 257 -21.78 -17.90 -35.90
N MET A 258 -22.20 -18.71 -34.92
CA MET A 258 -23.36 -18.40 -34.06
C MET A 258 -23.02 -17.41 -32.94
N MET A 259 -23.45 -16.16 -33.06
CA MET A 259 -23.21 -15.14 -32.03
C MET A 259 -24.03 -15.38 -30.74
N VAL A 260 -23.44 -15.11 -29.56
CA VAL A 260 -24.12 -15.03 -28.26
C VAL A 260 -25.00 -13.77 -28.23
N GLN A 261 -26.32 -13.96 -28.23
CA GLN A 261 -27.29 -12.87 -28.42
C GLN A 261 -27.25 -11.75 -27.37
N SER A 262 -26.79 -12.05 -26.14
CA SER A 262 -26.68 -11.08 -25.05
C SER A 262 -25.31 -10.39 -24.93
N GLU A 263 -24.28 -10.90 -25.62
CA GLU A 263 -22.89 -10.46 -25.42
C GLU A 263 -22.20 -10.02 -26.72
N GLY A 264 -22.79 -10.30 -27.89
CA GLY A 264 -22.18 -9.99 -29.20
C GLY A 264 -20.96 -10.85 -29.57
N LYS A 265 -20.60 -11.82 -28.72
CA LYS A 265 -19.42 -12.68 -28.87
C LYS A 265 -19.66 -13.85 -29.81
N TYR A 266 -18.60 -14.32 -30.45
CA TYR A 266 -18.58 -15.55 -31.25
C TYR A 266 -17.93 -16.70 -30.45
N PRO A 267 -18.17 -17.97 -30.83
CA PRO A 267 -17.60 -19.14 -30.17
C PRO A 267 -16.08 -19.05 -29.97
N LEU A 268 -15.33 -18.56 -30.97
CA LEU A 268 -13.88 -18.40 -30.86
C LEU A 268 -13.48 -17.37 -29.79
N HIS A 269 -14.18 -16.24 -29.71
CA HIS A 269 -13.95 -15.20 -28.69
C HIS A 269 -14.25 -15.72 -27.28
N LEU A 270 -15.35 -16.47 -27.12
CA LEU A 270 -15.72 -17.12 -25.86
C LEU A 270 -14.67 -18.16 -25.41
N ALA A 271 -14.14 -18.95 -26.35
CA ALA A 271 -13.10 -19.94 -26.06
C ALA A 271 -11.75 -19.30 -25.67
N ILE A 272 -11.43 -18.16 -26.26
CA ILE A 272 -10.25 -17.34 -25.92
C ILE A 272 -10.42 -16.72 -24.52
N GLU A 273 -11.55 -16.08 -24.25
CA GLU A 273 -11.89 -15.46 -22.95
C GLU A 273 -11.95 -16.48 -21.81
N MET A 274 -12.42 -17.70 -22.07
CA MET A 274 -12.41 -18.81 -21.10
C MET A 274 -11.08 -19.58 -21.07
N HIS A 275 -10.02 -19.06 -21.69
CA HIS A 275 -8.66 -19.63 -21.73
C HIS A 275 -8.57 -21.08 -22.26
N ARG A 276 -9.51 -21.51 -23.11
CA ARG A 276 -9.66 -22.90 -23.59
C ARG A 276 -8.67 -23.25 -24.72
N LEU A 277 -7.37 -23.14 -24.45
CA LEU A 277 -6.26 -23.29 -25.43
C LEU A 277 -6.43 -24.49 -26.39
N LYS A 278 -6.80 -25.68 -25.87
CA LYS A 278 -6.96 -26.88 -26.72
C LYS A 278 -8.17 -26.79 -27.66
N ILE A 279 -9.27 -26.18 -27.20
CA ILE A 279 -10.46 -25.93 -28.03
C ILE A 279 -10.15 -24.87 -29.08
N VAL A 280 -9.52 -23.76 -28.70
CA VAL A 280 -9.09 -22.70 -29.64
C VAL A 280 -8.20 -23.28 -30.74
N ARG A 281 -7.15 -24.04 -30.39
CA ARG A 281 -6.27 -24.72 -31.35
C ARG A 281 -7.06 -25.58 -32.35
N ARG A 282 -8.01 -26.36 -31.85
CA ARG A 282 -8.82 -27.27 -32.67
C ARG A 282 -9.83 -26.52 -33.55
N MET A 283 -10.43 -25.44 -33.06
CA MET A 283 -11.30 -24.57 -33.85
C MET A 283 -10.54 -23.92 -35.01
N LEU A 284 -9.31 -23.45 -34.79
CA LEU A 284 -8.47 -22.87 -35.83
C LEU A 284 -8.09 -23.91 -36.91
N GLN A 285 -7.76 -25.14 -36.51
CA GLN A 285 -7.56 -26.27 -37.44
C GLN A 285 -8.81 -26.61 -38.26
N LEU A 286 -10.01 -26.38 -37.71
CA LEU A 286 -11.30 -26.55 -38.39
C LEU A 286 -11.72 -25.33 -39.23
N GLY A 287 -10.85 -24.33 -39.41
CA GLY A 287 -11.13 -23.16 -40.24
C GLY A 287 -11.90 -22.03 -39.53
N ALA A 288 -11.88 -21.98 -38.18
CA ALA A 288 -12.47 -20.86 -37.45
C ALA A 288 -11.79 -19.52 -37.79
N ASP A 289 -12.60 -18.58 -38.26
CA ASP A 289 -12.18 -17.28 -38.78
C ASP A 289 -11.80 -16.31 -37.64
N VAL A 290 -10.50 -16.03 -37.52
CA VAL A 290 -9.90 -15.13 -36.52
C VAL A 290 -10.23 -13.65 -36.75
N ALA A 291 -10.65 -13.27 -37.95
CA ALA A 291 -10.92 -11.90 -38.34
C ALA A 291 -12.37 -11.45 -38.06
N VAL A 292 -13.26 -12.39 -37.68
CA VAL A 292 -14.63 -12.10 -37.21
C VAL A 292 -14.59 -11.07 -36.09
N LYS A 293 -15.50 -10.08 -36.14
CA LYS A 293 -15.58 -8.99 -35.16
C LYS A 293 -16.85 -9.10 -34.34
N ASP A 294 -16.74 -8.91 -33.03
CA ASP A 294 -17.89 -8.75 -32.13
C ASP A 294 -18.62 -7.42 -32.38
N MET A 295 -19.70 -7.16 -31.61
CA MET A 295 -20.45 -5.89 -31.69
C MET A 295 -19.61 -4.63 -31.37
N ASN A 296 -18.48 -4.78 -30.69
CA ASN A 296 -17.55 -3.71 -30.33
C ASN A 296 -16.36 -3.61 -31.32
N GLY A 297 -16.31 -4.46 -32.35
CA GLY A 297 -15.24 -4.50 -33.36
C GLY A 297 -14.02 -5.35 -32.98
N ASN A 298 -14.03 -6.04 -31.84
CA ASN A 298 -12.93 -6.87 -31.36
C ASN A 298 -12.85 -8.18 -32.15
N ASN A 299 -11.65 -8.56 -32.57
CA ASN A 299 -11.34 -9.85 -33.19
C ASN A 299 -10.62 -10.80 -32.20
N ALA A 300 -10.21 -11.98 -32.66
CA ALA A 300 -9.55 -12.99 -31.83
C ALA A 300 -8.31 -12.45 -31.06
N ILE A 301 -7.47 -11.61 -31.67
CA ILE A 301 -6.25 -11.08 -31.01
C ILE A 301 -6.61 -10.05 -29.93
N HIS A 302 -7.68 -9.26 -30.11
CA HIS A 302 -8.16 -8.33 -29.07
C HIS A 302 -8.53 -9.10 -27.80
N TYR A 303 -9.26 -10.21 -27.94
CA TYR A 303 -9.60 -11.10 -26.83
C TYR A 303 -8.35 -11.79 -26.23
N ALA A 304 -7.42 -12.27 -27.06
CA ALA A 304 -6.21 -12.94 -26.57
C ALA A 304 -5.26 -12.00 -25.81
N SER A 305 -5.22 -10.72 -26.19
CA SER A 305 -4.45 -9.66 -25.52
C SER A 305 -4.94 -9.37 -24.10
N LEU A 306 -6.22 -9.62 -23.83
CA LEU A 306 -6.82 -9.56 -22.49
C LEU A 306 -6.70 -10.89 -21.73
N ALA A 307 -6.56 -12.02 -22.45
CA ALA A 307 -6.51 -13.36 -21.87
C ALA A 307 -5.11 -13.78 -21.40
N SER A 308 -4.22 -14.24 -22.28
CA SER A 308 -2.87 -14.69 -21.87
C SER A 308 -1.86 -14.80 -23.03
N VAL A 309 -0.58 -14.80 -22.67
CA VAL A 309 0.56 -14.99 -23.59
C VAL A 309 0.41 -16.27 -24.41
N GLN A 310 0.07 -17.40 -23.78
CA GLN A 310 -0.09 -18.69 -24.48
C GLN A 310 -1.22 -18.67 -25.52
N MET A 311 -2.20 -17.78 -25.35
CA MET A 311 -3.30 -17.60 -26.28
C MET A 311 -2.91 -16.71 -27.46
N LEU A 312 -2.05 -15.72 -27.22
CA LEU A 312 -1.41 -14.93 -28.28
C LEU A 312 -0.46 -15.80 -29.12
N GLU A 313 0.42 -16.56 -28.47
CA GLU A 313 1.33 -17.52 -29.11
C GLU A 313 0.55 -18.54 -29.95
N LEU A 314 -0.50 -19.13 -29.40
CA LEU A 314 -1.37 -20.07 -30.12
C LEU A 314 -2.03 -19.47 -31.36
N LEU A 315 -2.49 -18.22 -31.31
CA LEU A 315 -3.06 -17.56 -32.50
C LEU A 315 -1.96 -17.27 -33.54
N TRP A 316 -0.76 -16.88 -33.10
CA TRP A 316 0.36 -16.51 -33.96
C TRP A 316 0.94 -17.67 -34.77
N GLU A 317 0.69 -18.92 -34.36
CA GLU A 317 0.95 -20.12 -35.18
C GLU A 317 0.18 -20.15 -36.51
N PHE A 318 -0.90 -19.37 -36.64
CA PHE A 318 -1.75 -19.33 -37.83
C PHE A 318 -1.58 -17.99 -38.57
N GLU A 319 -1.11 -18.03 -39.83
CA GLU A 319 -0.83 -16.85 -40.66
C GLU A 319 -2.03 -15.90 -40.83
N SER A 320 -3.25 -16.43 -40.78
CA SER A 320 -4.50 -15.66 -40.82
C SER A 320 -4.65 -14.65 -39.68
N SER A 321 -3.87 -14.81 -38.60
CA SER A 321 -3.82 -13.87 -37.47
C SER A 321 -2.90 -12.66 -37.72
N HIS A 322 -1.83 -12.81 -38.52
CA HIS A 322 -0.74 -11.82 -38.55
C HIS A 322 -1.21 -10.44 -39.02
N GLY A 323 -2.08 -10.39 -40.04
CA GLY A 323 -2.68 -9.16 -40.56
C GLY A 323 -3.71 -8.49 -39.63
N LEU A 324 -3.94 -9.01 -38.41
CA LEU A 324 -4.87 -8.48 -37.41
C LEU A 324 -4.17 -7.68 -36.29
N ILE A 325 -2.84 -7.79 -36.17
CA ILE A 325 -2.06 -7.32 -35.01
C ILE A 325 -2.20 -5.81 -34.72
N ASN A 326 -2.28 -5.00 -35.78
CA ASN A 326 -2.42 -3.53 -35.73
C ASN A 326 -3.83 -3.05 -36.14
N GLN A 327 -4.82 -3.94 -36.26
CA GLN A 327 -6.19 -3.53 -36.59
C GLN A 327 -6.93 -2.98 -35.36
N PRO A 328 -7.58 -1.81 -35.44
CA PRO A 328 -8.40 -1.30 -34.35
C PRO A 328 -9.81 -1.90 -34.31
N ASN A 329 -10.39 -1.95 -33.11
CA ASN A 329 -11.82 -2.17 -32.88
C ASN A 329 -12.66 -0.90 -33.16
N ASN A 330 -13.97 -0.93 -32.90
CA ASN A 330 -14.86 0.20 -33.16
C ASN A 330 -14.48 1.42 -32.31
N GLU A 331 -14.16 1.21 -31.03
CA GLU A 331 -13.67 2.24 -30.11
C GLU A 331 -12.32 2.83 -30.52
N GLY A 332 -11.53 2.13 -31.33
CA GLY A 332 -10.23 2.56 -31.85
C GLY A 332 -9.03 1.98 -31.10
N TYR A 333 -9.21 1.02 -30.20
CA TYR A 333 -8.09 0.31 -29.58
C TYR A 333 -7.56 -0.77 -30.52
N VAL A 334 -6.24 -0.81 -30.70
CA VAL A 334 -5.51 -1.96 -31.27
C VAL A 334 -5.17 -2.97 -30.16
N PRO A 335 -4.91 -4.26 -30.48
CA PRO A 335 -4.58 -5.30 -29.49
C PRO A 335 -3.53 -4.91 -28.42
N VAL A 336 -2.41 -4.29 -28.81
CA VAL A 336 -1.36 -3.86 -27.87
C VAL A 336 -1.87 -2.82 -26.85
N MET A 337 -2.79 -1.93 -27.25
CA MET A 337 -3.41 -0.96 -26.35
C MET A 337 -4.36 -1.62 -25.34
N LEU A 338 -4.98 -2.74 -25.69
CA LEU A 338 -5.78 -3.53 -24.74
C LEU A 338 -4.91 -4.23 -23.70
N ALA A 339 -3.73 -4.74 -24.07
CA ALA A 339 -2.76 -5.29 -23.11
C ALA A 339 -2.23 -4.22 -22.13
N ILE A 340 -2.00 -2.98 -22.61
CA ILE A 340 -1.66 -1.83 -21.77
C ILE A 340 -2.81 -1.49 -20.80
N ARG A 341 -4.05 -1.39 -21.31
CA ARG A 341 -5.24 -1.09 -20.53
C ARG A 341 -5.54 -2.15 -19.45
N ALA A 342 -5.23 -3.41 -19.75
CA ALA A 342 -5.28 -4.53 -18.81
C ALA A 342 -4.07 -4.63 -17.86
N ALA A 343 -3.10 -3.72 -17.98
CA ALA A 343 -1.85 -3.69 -17.21
C ALA A 343 -1.05 -5.01 -17.29
N ASN A 344 -1.01 -5.63 -18.47
CA ASN A 344 -0.37 -6.93 -18.69
C ASN A 344 0.97 -6.77 -19.46
N PRO A 345 2.10 -6.54 -18.77
CA PRO A 345 3.40 -6.32 -19.42
C PRO A 345 3.89 -7.52 -20.23
N ARG A 346 3.45 -8.74 -19.89
CA ARG A 346 3.83 -9.96 -20.63
C ARG A 346 3.13 -10.03 -21.98
N CYS A 347 1.80 -9.85 -22.01
CA CYS A 347 1.06 -9.80 -23.28
C CYS A 347 1.52 -8.61 -24.14
N PHE A 348 1.81 -7.46 -23.53
CA PHE A 348 2.40 -6.30 -24.23
C PHE A 348 3.73 -6.66 -24.91
N ALA A 349 4.68 -7.26 -24.18
CA ALA A 349 5.97 -7.66 -24.74
C ALA A 349 5.83 -8.73 -25.84
N THR A 350 4.94 -9.72 -25.67
CA THR A 350 4.62 -10.71 -26.72
C THR A 350 4.08 -10.04 -27.98
N LEU A 351 3.17 -9.06 -27.85
CA LEU A 351 2.62 -8.32 -29.00
C LEU A 351 3.69 -7.49 -29.71
N LEU A 352 4.59 -6.82 -29.00
CA LEU A 352 5.73 -6.12 -29.62
C LEU A 352 6.66 -7.08 -30.36
N ASN A 353 6.96 -8.26 -29.78
CA ASN A 353 7.76 -9.30 -30.44
C ASN A 353 7.09 -9.85 -31.71
N PHE A 354 5.76 -9.74 -31.83
CA PHE A 354 4.98 -10.08 -33.02
C PHE A 354 4.85 -8.91 -34.02
N GLY A 355 5.53 -7.78 -33.78
CA GLY A 355 5.49 -6.61 -34.66
C GLY A 355 4.27 -5.70 -34.45
N ALA A 356 3.64 -5.74 -33.28
CA ALA A 356 2.62 -4.74 -32.94
C ALA A 356 3.25 -3.33 -32.87
N GLU A 357 2.65 -2.37 -33.57
CA GLU A 357 3.16 -0.99 -33.62
C GLU A 357 2.58 -0.15 -32.48
N LEU A 358 3.45 0.54 -31.75
CA LEU A 358 3.10 1.34 -30.57
C LEU A 358 2.61 2.76 -30.95
N LEU A 359 1.63 2.83 -31.86
CA LEU A 359 1.14 4.10 -32.44
C LEU A 359 0.15 4.85 -31.53
N SER A 360 0.27 6.18 -31.50
CA SER A 360 -0.70 7.12 -30.90
C SER A 360 -2.01 7.24 -31.73
N THR A 361 -2.70 6.10 -31.94
CA THR A 361 -3.91 6.00 -32.78
C THR A 361 -5.08 6.85 -32.26
N ARG A 362 -5.76 7.56 -33.18
CA ARG A 362 -6.90 8.47 -32.88
C ARG A 362 -6.64 9.47 -31.74
N GLY A 363 -5.38 9.85 -31.49
CA GLY A 363 -4.99 10.75 -30.40
C GLY A 363 -4.88 10.11 -29.01
N ARG A 364 -4.92 8.78 -28.91
CA ARG A 364 -4.62 8.05 -27.66
C ARG A 364 -3.15 7.64 -27.64
N ASN A 365 -2.36 8.35 -26.84
CA ASN A 365 -0.97 7.96 -26.57
C ASN A 365 -0.92 6.68 -25.69
N PRO A 366 -0.07 5.69 -26.00
CA PRO A 366 0.02 4.43 -25.26
C PRO A 366 0.41 4.57 -23.79
N LEU A 367 1.37 5.46 -23.48
CA LEU A 367 1.73 5.80 -22.10
C LEU A 367 0.54 6.46 -21.37
N PHE A 368 -0.26 7.28 -22.04
CA PHE A 368 -1.38 8.00 -21.43
C PHE A 368 -2.51 7.05 -21.00
N GLU A 369 -2.78 5.97 -21.74
CA GLU A 369 -3.68 4.89 -21.27
C GLU A 369 -3.09 4.11 -20.09
N ALA A 370 -1.77 3.87 -20.10
CA ALA A 370 -1.06 3.23 -18.97
C ALA A 370 -1.08 4.10 -17.69
N MET A 371 -1.06 5.43 -17.82
CA MET A 371 -1.22 6.34 -16.68
C MET A 371 -2.68 6.41 -16.17
N GLN A 372 -3.65 5.95 -16.97
CA GLN A 372 -5.08 5.94 -16.64
C GLN A 372 -5.61 4.58 -16.16
N SER A 373 -4.87 3.47 -16.28
CA SER A 373 -5.35 2.14 -15.87
C SER A 373 -5.05 1.83 -14.38
N LYS A 374 -5.93 1.05 -13.73
CA LYS A 374 -5.93 0.81 -12.27
C LYS A 374 -4.95 -0.28 -11.79
N GLY A 375 -4.08 -0.78 -12.67
CA GLY A 375 -3.21 -1.93 -12.38
C GLY A 375 -1.96 -1.59 -11.56
N LYS A 376 -1.16 -2.62 -11.26
CA LYS A 376 0.21 -2.46 -10.75
C LYS A 376 1.14 -2.11 -11.92
N ASN A 377 1.13 -0.85 -12.34
CA ASN A 377 1.56 -0.48 -13.68
C ASN A 377 3.08 -0.32 -13.88
N ASN A 378 3.92 -0.46 -12.85
CA ASN A 378 5.35 -0.13 -12.95
C ASN A 378 6.04 -0.88 -14.10
N ASP A 379 5.77 -2.18 -14.26
CA ASP A 379 6.37 -3.02 -15.31
C ASP A 379 5.88 -2.67 -16.72
N ILE A 380 4.61 -2.30 -16.88
CA ILE A 380 4.05 -1.91 -18.19
C ILE A 380 4.46 -0.49 -18.57
N ILE A 381 4.53 0.45 -17.62
CA ILE A 381 5.13 1.78 -17.82
C ILE A 381 6.60 1.64 -18.23
N LYS A 382 7.35 0.75 -17.56
CA LYS A 382 8.74 0.46 -17.90
C LYS A 382 8.87 -0.05 -19.34
N ALA A 383 8.12 -1.09 -19.69
CA ALA A 383 8.17 -1.70 -21.02
C ALA A 383 7.75 -0.72 -22.14
N ILE A 384 6.78 0.16 -21.90
CA ILE A 384 6.39 1.23 -22.84
C ILE A 384 7.56 2.21 -23.05
N ILE A 385 8.21 2.67 -21.97
CA ILE A 385 9.32 3.63 -22.03
C ILE A 385 10.59 3.01 -22.64
N GLU A 386 10.82 1.71 -22.44
CA GLU A 386 11.93 0.97 -23.07
C GLU A 386 11.67 0.71 -24.56
N ALA A 387 10.41 0.51 -24.97
CA ALA A 387 10.02 0.33 -26.37
C ALA A 387 9.93 1.64 -27.17
N SER A 388 9.48 2.75 -26.55
CA SER A 388 9.40 4.07 -27.18
C SER A 388 9.59 5.19 -26.14
N PRO A 389 10.83 5.68 -25.95
CA PRO A 389 11.12 6.73 -24.97
C PRO A 389 10.40 8.06 -25.23
N ASP A 390 10.15 8.39 -26.50
CA ASP A 390 9.64 9.71 -26.92
C ASP A 390 8.22 9.98 -26.42
N LEU A 391 7.41 8.93 -26.20
CA LEU A 391 6.05 8.97 -25.64
C LEU A 391 5.96 9.69 -24.29
N VAL A 392 7.06 9.78 -23.55
CA VAL A 392 7.18 10.52 -22.28
C VAL A 392 7.03 12.03 -22.47
N THR A 393 7.40 12.54 -23.65
CA THR A 393 7.40 13.98 -23.98
C THR A 393 6.17 14.44 -24.77
N GLU A 394 5.37 13.50 -25.30
CA GLU A 394 4.14 13.79 -26.04
C GLU A 394 3.10 14.55 -25.19
N ARG A 395 2.16 15.19 -25.90
CA ARG A 395 1.04 15.95 -25.33
C ARG A 395 -0.25 15.62 -26.07
N ASP A 396 -1.37 15.59 -25.35
CA ASP A 396 -2.70 15.48 -25.98
C ASP A 396 -3.16 16.80 -26.64
N THR A 397 -4.35 16.77 -27.24
CA THR A 397 -5.00 17.94 -27.86
C THR A 397 -5.31 19.08 -26.88
N SER A 398 -5.28 18.82 -25.57
CA SER A 398 -5.43 19.81 -24.50
C SER A 398 -4.07 20.27 -23.92
N GLY A 399 -2.96 19.83 -24.49
CA GLY A 399 -1.60 20.14 -24.04
C GLY A 399 -1.14 19.33 -22.82
N ASN A 400 -1.93 18.37 -22.33
CA ASN A 400 -1.62 17.55 -21.16
C ASN A 400 -0.45 16.60 -21.46
N THR A 401 0.50 16.48 -20.53
CA THR A 401 1.54 15.45 -20.53
C THR A 401 1.09 14.18 -19.79
N ALA A 402 1.87 13.11 -19.85
CA ALA A 402 1.62 11.84 -19.13
C ALA A 402 1.30 12.01 -17.62
N LEU A 403 1.86 13.05 -16.96
CA LEU A 403 1.54 13.36 -15.56
C LEU A 403 0.11 13.89 -15.38
N HIS A 404 -0.38 14.77 -16.26
CA HIS A 404 -1.71 15.38 -16.14
C HIS A 404 -2.84 14.34 -16.27
N VAL A 405 -2.67 13.40 -17.20
CA VAL A 405 -3.65 12.33 -17.47
C VAL A 405 -3.60 11.20 -16.44
N ALA A 406 -2.59 11.18 -15.56
CA ALA A 406 -2.45 10.15 -14.55
C ALA A 406 -3.65 10.11 -13.60
N MET A 407 -4.26 8.93 -13.45
CA MET A 407 -5.45 8.71 -12.60
C MET A 407 -5.17 7.90 -11.34
N TYR A 408 -3.99 7.29 -11.24
CA TYR A 408 -3.64 6.39 -10.13
C TYR A 408 -2.18 6.55 -9.69
N LYS A 409 -1.96 6.43 -8.38
CA LYS A 409 -0.65 6.60 -7.73
C LYS A 409 0.42 5.61 -8.20
N ALA A 410 0.05 4.39 -8.56
CA ALA A 410 0.99 3.36 -9.02
C ALA A 410 1.71 3.74 -10.33
N PRO A 411 1.03 3.99 -11.48
CA PRO A 411 1.72 4.44 -12.69
C PRO A 411 2.45 5.78 -12.52
N LEU A 412 1.93 6.71 -11.71
CA LEU A 412 2.63 7.96 -11.37
C LEU A 412 3.97 7.69 -10.67
N MET A 413 3.98 6.86 -9.63
CA MET A 413 5.21 6.45 -8.94
C MET A 413 6.17 5.72 -9.88
N GLY A 414 5.67 4.83 -10.75
CA GLY A 414 6.49 4.13 -11.74
C GLY A 414 7.20 5.09 -12.70
N LEU A 415 6.47 6.03 -13.31
CA LEU A 415 7.04 7.02 -14.23
C LEU A 415 8.06 7.93 -13.53
N LEU A 416 7.75 8.43 -12.33
CA LEU A 416 8.65 9.33 -11.58
C LEU A 416 9.91 8.61 -11.08
N LEU A 417 9.80 7.36 -10.60
CA LEU A 417 10.95 6.57 -10.15
C LEU A 417 11.93 6.28 -11.29
N MET A 418 11.44 6.08 -12.52
CA MET A 418 12.28 5.77 -13.69
C MET A 418 12.75 6.99 -14.49
N LYS A 419 11.98 8.09 -14.50
CA LYS A 419 12.18 9.22 -15.42
C LYS A 419 11.91 10.61 -14.82
N SER A 420 11.87 10.78 -13.50
CA SER A 420 11.71 12.11 -12.86
C SER A 420 12.63 13.20 -13.44
N ASN A 421 13.93 12.90 -13.64
CA ASN A 421 14.89 13.83 -14.25
C ASN A 421 14.67 14.13 -15.75
N ALA A 422 13.73 13.44 -16.41
CA ALA A 422 13.40 13.57 -17.83
C ALA A 422 11.95 14.03 -18.08
N VAL A 423 11.16 14.29 -17.02
CA VAL A 423 9.77 14.74 -17.11
C VAL A 423 9.65 16.11 -16.43
N ASP A 424 9.15 17.10 -17.16
CA ASP A 424 8.79 18.39 -16.59
C ASP A 424 7.57 18.25 -15.65
N LEU A 425 7.84 18.23 -14.34
CA LEU A 425 6.82 18.15 -13.29
C LEU A 425 5.90 19.38 -13.25
N ASN A 426 6.37 20.50 -13.80
CA ASN A 426 5.72 21.79 -13.82
C ASN A 426 5.15 22.13 -15.22
N ALA A 427 5.16 21.16 -16.13
CA ALA A 427 4.62 21.30 -17.47
C ALA A 427 3.20 21.84 -17.41
N LYS A 428 2.91 22.84 -18.24
CA LYS A 428 1.58 23.46 -18.34
C LYS A 428 0.79 22.90 -19.50
N ASN A 429 -0.49 22.62 -19.31
CA ASN A 429 -1.44 22.32 -20.39
C ASN A 429 -2.00 23.63 -21.01
N ASN A 430 -2.95 23.52 -21.94
CA ASN A 430 -3.52 24.68 -22.66
C ASN A 430 -4.26 25.68 -21.74
N ALA A 431 -4.68 25.26 -20.54
CA ALA A 431 -5.26 26.13 -19.51
C ALA A 431 -4.21 26.74 -18.55
N GLY A 432 -2.91 26.51 -18.81
CA GLY A 432 -1.81 26.94 -17.96
C GLY A 432 -1.61 26.07 -16.71
N GLN A 433 -2.47 25.08 -16.49
CA GLN A 433 -2.48 24.23 -15.31
C GLN A 433 -1.34 23.22 -15.36
N THR A 434 -0.71 22.97 -14.21
CA THR A 434 0.27 21.88 -14.02
C THR A 434 -0.40 20.61 -13.50
N PRO A 435 0.26 19.43 -13.48
CA PRO A 435 -0.32 18.20 -12.92
C PRO A 435 -0.82 18.37 -11.47
N LEU A 436 -0.12 19.19 -10.66
CA LEU A 436 -0.53 19.49 -9.29
C LEU A 436 -1.88 20.22 -9.21
N HIS A 437 -2.18 21.11 -10.18
CA HIS A 437 -3.48 21.77 -10.28
C HIS A 437 -4.58 20.74 -10.56
N ILE A 438 -4.33 19.78 -11.45
CA ILE A 438 -5.26 18.71 -11.82
C ILE A 438 -5.55 17.80 -10.61
N TYR A 439 -4.52 17.36 -9.89
CA TYR A 439 -4.69 16.50 -8.71
C TYR A 439 -5.41 17.24 -7.58
N THR A 440 -5.08 18.52 -7.35
CA THR A 440 -5.76 19.37 -6.37
C THR A 440 -7.23 19.61 -6.72
N HIS A 441 -7.55 19.82 -8.01
CA HIS A 441 -8.92 19.95 -8.50
C HIS A 441 -9.75 18.68 -8.27
N ARG A 442 -9.14 17.49 -8.39
CA ARG A 442 -9.76 16.19 -8.10
C ARG A 442 -9.86 15.89 -6.59
N GLY A 443 -9.04 16.53 -5.77
CA GLY A 443 -8.93 16.27 -4.33
C GLY A 443 -8.00 15.11 -3.97
N ASP A 444 -7.12 14.67 -4.88
CA ASP A 444 -6.32 13.45 -4.72
C ASP A 444 -5.05 13.69 -3.90
N VAL A 445 -5.19 13.57 -2.57
CA VAL A 445 -4.13 13.69 -1.56
C VAL A 445 -2.91 12.80 -1.89
N GLY A 446 -3.14 11.57 -2.36
CA GLY A 446 -2.07 10.62 -2.67
C GLY A 446 -1.26 11.01 -3.90
N MET A 447 -1.92 11.46 -4.97
CA MET A 447 -1.26 11.97 -6.17
C MET A 447 -0.54 13.30 -5.90
N MET A 448 -1.13 14.18 -5.07
CA MET A 448 -0.50 15.43 -4.63
C MET A 448 0.78 15.19 -3.82
N ILE A 449 0.75 14.32 -2.81
CA ILE A 449 1.94 13.93 -2.03
C ILE A 449 3.00 13.31 -2.94
N THR A 450 2.59 12.39 -3.82
CA THR A 450 3.49 11.70 -4.75
C THR A 450 4.28 12.68 -5.60
N LEU A 451 3.61 13.60 -6.31
CA LEU A 451 4.28 14.57 -7.18
C LEU A 451 5.16 15.55 -6.39
N SER A 452 4.67 16.02 -5.24
CA SER A 452 5.41 16.96 -4.37
C SER A 452 6.70 16.35 -3.83
N SER A 453 6.73 15.03 -3.61
CA SER A 453 7.90 14.30 -3.13
C SER A 453 9.08 14.24 -4.13
N TYR A 454 8.86 14.70 -5.38
CA TYR A 454 9.89 14.89 -6.42
C TYR A 454 10.17 16.39 -6.70
N CYS A 455 9.87 17.29 -5.77
CA CYS A 455 10.21 18.72 -5.84
C CYS A 455 9.48 19.53 -6.95
N CYS A 456 8.20 19.26 -7.22
CA CYS A 456 7.41 20.13 -8.10
C CYS A 456 7.12 21.52 -7.49
N ASP A 457 6.79 22.50 -8.32
CA ASP A 457 6.46 23.87 -7.89
C ASP A 457 5.03 23.93 -7.32
N ILE A 458 4.95 24.05 -6.00
CA ILE A 458 3.71 24.14 -5.22
C ILE A 458 2.97 25.48 -5.46
N ASP A 459 3.69 26.54 -5.85
CA ASP A 459 3.15 27.89 -6.08
C ASP A 459 3.11 28.28 -7.58
N ALA A 460 3.24 27.29 -8.47
CA ALA A 460 3.00 27.44 -9.90
C ALA A 460 1.60 28.02 -10.14
N GLN A 461 1.45 28.90 -11.13
CA GLN A 461 0.20 29.61 -11.43
C GLN A 461 -0.38 29.19 -12.78
N ASP A 462 -1.70 28.97 -12.87
CA ASP A 462 -2.42 28.76 -14.14
C ASP A 462 -2.64 30.07 -14.94
N ASN A 463 -3.39 30.01 -16.05
CA ASN A 463 -3.63 31.18 -16.90
C ASN A 463 -4.44 32.29 -16.19
N ASP A 464 -5.25 31.95 -15.18
CA ASP A 464 -5.99 32.91 -14.34
C ASP A 464 -5.13 33.39 -13.14
N GLY A 465 -3.86 32.97 -13.09
CA GLY A 465 -2.92 33.24 -12.01
C GLY A 465 -3.15 32.41 -10.75
N ASN A 466 -4.11 31.48 -10.74
CA ASN A 466 -4.42 30.69 -9.55
C ASN A 466 -3.30 29.67 -9.29
N THR A 467 -2.87 29.53 -8.04
CA THR A 467 -2.04 28.38 -7.62
C THR A 467 -2.91 27.20 -7.21
N PRO A 468 -2.35 25.98 -7.03
CA PRO A 468 -3.07 24.86 -6.43
C PRO A 468 -3.77 25.24 -5.11
N LEU A 469 -3.17 26.09 -4.27
CA LEU A 469 -3.79 26.55 -3.02
C LEU A 469 -5.05 27.41 -3.24
N HIS A 470 -5.12 28.16 -4.36
CA HIS A 470 -6.34 28.86 -4.76
C HIS A 470 -7.43 27.87 -5.23
N ILE A 471 -7.05 26.80 -5.93
CA ILE A 471 -7.97 25.73 -6.36
C ILE A 471 -8.51 24.95 -5.16
N ALA A 472 -7.66 24.55 -4.21
CA ALA A 472 -8.09 23.83 -3.00
C ALA A 472 -9.14 24.62 -2.20
N VAL A 473 -8.90 25.93 -2.02
CA VAL A 473 -9.83 26.84 -1.34
C VAL A 473 -11.10 27.08 -2.16
N SER A 474 -11.03 27.25 -3.48
CA SER A 474 -12.23 27.43 -4.31
C SER A 474 -13.13 26.19 -4.36
N LYS A 475 -12.54 25.00 -4.26
CA LYS A 475 -13.25 23.71 -4.08
C LYS A 475 -13.76 23.48 -2.65
N LYS A 476 -13.50 24.39 -1.71
CA LYS A 476 -13.78 24.26 -0.27
C LYS A 476 -13.12 23.04 0.41
N ASN A 477 -12.09 22.47 -0.20
CA ASN A 477 -11.47 21.25 0.30
C ASN A 477 -10.44 21.59 1.39
N LEU A 478 -10.82 21.41 2.64
CA LEU A 478 -10.01 21.70 3.83
C LEU A 478 -8.75 20.84 3.90
N GLU A 479 -8.83 19.56 3.55
CA GLU A 479 -7.71 18.63 3.64
C GLU A 479 -6.60 18.98 2.64
N THR A 480 -6.95 19.16 1.36
CA THR A 480 -5.96 19.58 0.33
C THR A 480 -5.41 20.98 0.59
N THR A 481 -6.22 21.89 1.15
CA THR A 481 -5.73 23.21 1.60
C THR A 481 -4.68 23.06 2.71
N ARG A 482 -4.95 22.23 3.73
CA ARG A 482 -4.02 21.94 4.82
C ARG A 482 -2.76 21.22 4.33
N LEU A 483 -2.91 20.22 3.46
CA LEU A 483 -1.82 19.49 2.83
C LEU A 483 -0.89 20.44 2.07
N LEU A 484 -1.42 21.32 1.22
CA LEU A 484 -0.61 22.29 0.47
C LEU A 484 0.12 23.26 1.41
N LEU A 485 -0.47 23.63 2.55
CA LEU A 485 0.19 24.45 3.57
C LEU A 485 1.28 23.67 4.34
N CYS A 486 1.08 22.38 4.63
CA CYS A 486 2.13 21.48 5.16
C CYS A 486 3.25 21.20 4.15
N LEU A 487 2.91 21.21 2.85
CA LEU A 487 3.85 21.23 1.73
C LEU A 487 4.34 22.66 1.42
N GLY A 488 4.00 23.65 2.25
CA GLY A 488 4.57 25.00 2.24
C GLY A 488 4.23 25.88 1.04
N ALA A 489 3.05 25.70 0.43
CA ALA A 489 2.46 26.67 -0.49
C ALA A 489 2.36 28.06 0.17
N ASN A 490 2.62 29.14 -0.58
CA ASN A 490 2.63 30.50 -0.05
C ASN A 490 1.19 31.06 0.10
N PRO A 491 0.68 31.25 1.33
CA PRO A 491 -0.69 31.71 1.56
C PRO A 491 -0.90 33.19 1.24
N ASN A 492 0.14 33.90 0.80
CA ASN A 492 0.14 35.32 0.42
C ASN A 492 0.34 35.55 -1.09
N LYS A 493 0.52 34.49 -1.89
CA LYS A 493 0.55 34.60 -3.36
C LYS A 493 -0.82 35.12 -3.87
N THR A 494 -0.80 36.00 -4.87
CA THR A 494 -2.01 36.50 -5.55
C THR A 494 -2.21 35.86 -6.92
N ASN A 495 -3.47 35.74 -7.34
CA ASN A 495 -3.85 35.43 -8.72
C ASN A 495 -3.99 36.70 -9.59
N SER A 496 -4.42 36.56 -10.85
CA SER A 496 -4.57 37.69 -11.79
C SER A 496 -5.69 38.68 -11.43
N HIS A 497 -6.40 38.47 -10.32
CA HIS A 497 -7.42 39.36 -9.74
C HIS A 497 -6.95 39.99 -8.41
N ASP A 498 -5.64 39.92 -8.12
CA ASP A 498 -5.00 40.25 -6.83
C ASP A 498 -5.60 39.51 -5.62
N ASP A 499 -6.41 38.46 -5.83
CA ASP A 499 -6.96 37.65 -4.74
C ASP A 499 -5.90 36.68 -4.26
N THR A 500 -5.69 36.62 -2.94
CA THR A 500 -4.95 35.54 -2.28
C THR A 500 -5.91 34.44 -1.83
N PRO A 501 -5.44 33.23 -1.44
CA PRO A 501 -6.32 32.19 -0.91
C PRO A 501 -7.15 32.64 0.29
N ARG A 502 -6.65 33.60 1.10
CA ARG A 502 -7.42 34.21 2.20
C ARG A 502 -8.62 35.04 1.70
N HIS A 503 -8.48 35.76 0.59
CA HIS A 503 -9.59 36.48 -0.04
C HIS A 503 -10.67 35.51 -0.53
N LEU A 504 -10.26 34.37 -1.09
CA LEU A 504 -11.18 33.33 -1.55
C LEU A 504 -11.94 32.68 -0.39
N ALA A 505 -11.23 32.23 0.66
CA ALA A 505 -11.86 31.66 1.86
C ALA A 505 -12.81 32.65 2.55
N ALA A 506 -12.43 33.92 2.62
CA ALA A 506 -13.24 35.03 3.10
C ALA A 506 -14.56 35.19 2.30
N ARG A 507 -14.47 35.25 0.96
CA ARG A 507 -15.62 35.38 0.05
C ARG A 507 -16.55 34.18 0.11
N LEU A 508 -16.00 32.97 0.31
CA LEU A 508 -16.75 31.72 0.44
C LEU A 508 -17.38 31.50 1.83
N LYS A 509 -17.03 32.34 2.82
CA LYS A 509 -17.43 32.27 4.24
C LYS A 509 -16.95 31.00 4.97
N GLU A 510 -15.82 30.44 4.56
CA GLU A 510 -15.29 29.18 5.08
C GLU A 510 -14.36 29.40 6.28
N ALA A 511 -14.91 29.32 7.50
CA ALA A 511 -14.18 29.58 8.74
C ALA A 511 -12.97 28.66 8.95
N ALA A 512 -13.09 27.36 8.64
CA ALA A 512 -12.01 26.39 8.81
C ALA A 512 -10.83 26.62 7.85
N LEU A 513 -11.11 27.00 6.60
CA LEU A 513 -10.08 27.42 5.62
C LEU A 513 -9.40 28.71 6.09
N LEU A 514 -10.20 29.69 6.54
CA LEU A 514 -9.70 30.97 7.03
C LEU A 514 -8.80 30.81 8.27
N LYS A 515 -9.19 29.97 9.25
CA LYS A 515 -8.33 29.60 10.40
C LYS A 515 -7.01 28.99 9.92
N SER A 516 -7.07 27.96 9.07
CA SER A 516 -5.90 27.22 8.58
C SER A 516 -4.91 28.14 7.83
N LEU A 517 -5.42 29.03 6.97
CA LEU A 517 -4.62 30.03 6.26
C LEU A 517 -3.98 31.06 7.20
N ILE A 518 -4.72 31.57 8.18
CA ILE A 518 -4.21 32.53 9.17
C ILE A 518 -3.08 31.91 10.01
N MET A 519 -3.25 30.67 10.48
CA MET A 519 -2.21 29.94 11.23
C MET A 519 -0.90 29.83 10.43
N CYS A 520 -1.02 29.63 9.12
CA CYS A 520 0.13 29.54 8.22
C CYS A 520 0.72 30.89 7.80
N GLY A 521 0.15 32.02 8.24
CA GLY A 521 0.67 33.37 7.99
C GLY A 521 0.04 34.11 6.81
N ALA A 522 -1.21 33.78 6.44
CA ALA A 522 -1.96 34.57 5.48
C ALA A 522 -2.29 35.97 6.03
N ARG A 523 -1.61 37.00 5.50
CA ARG A 523 -1.78 38.40 5.92
C ARG A 523 -3.21 38.87 5.68
N SER A 524 -3.67 39.83 6.49
CA SER A 524 -4.89 40.57 6.20
C SER A 524 -4.72 41.42 4.94
N CYS A 525 -5.86 41.78 4.37
CA CYS A 525 -5.98 42.42 3.08
C CYS A 525 -6.19 43.92 3.30
N SER A 526 -5.82 44.80 2.35
CA SER A 526 -6.06 46.24 2.55
C SER A 526 -7.56 46.50 2.77
N PRO A 527 -7.98 47.31 3.77
CA PRO A 527 -9.37 47.71 3.93
C PRO A 527 -9.96 48.40 2.69
N THR A 528 -9.11 48.94 1.82
CA THR A 528 -9.47 49.59 0.55
C THR A 528 -9.59 48.64 -0.64
N LYS A 529 -9.29 47.33 -0.53
CA LYS A 529 -9.36 46.43 -1.69
C LYS A 529 -10.81 46.21 -2.13
N VAL A 530 -11.11 46.55 -3.38
CA VAL A 530 -12.38 46.27 -4.04
C VAL A 530 -12.74 44.78 -3.93
N GLY A 531 -14.02 44.49 -3.60
CA GLY A 531 -14.52 43.12 -3.41
C GLY A 531 -14.13 42.46 -2.08
N CYS A 532 -13.24 43.06 -1.29
CA CYS A 532 -12.80 42.51 -0.01
C CYS A 532 -13.67 43.02 1.15
N VAL A 533 -14.41 42.11 1.81
CA VAL A 533 -15.14 42.46 3.04
C VAL A 533 -14.13 42.76 4.15
N SER A 534 -14.04 44.04 4.54
CA SER A 534 -13.27 44.57 5.68
C SER A 534 -11.83 44.04 5.82
N GLY A 535 -11.07 43.96 4.71
CA GLY A 535 -9.67 43.52 4.77
C GLY A 535 -9.46 42.03 5.08
N CYS A 536 -10.40 41.19 4.63
CA CYS A 536 -10.50 39.74 4.84
C CYS A 536 -11.13 39.31 6.18
N VAL A 537 -12.42 39.72 6.26
CA VAL A 537 -13.58 39.38 7.12
C VAL A 537 -13.76 40.14 8.44
N ASN A 538 -15.02 40.48 8.68
CA ASN A 538 -15.56 41.42 9.66
C ASN A 538 -15.66 40.82 11.08
N GLU A 539 -15.87 41.67 12.08
CA GLU A 539 -15.85 41.33 13.51
C GLU A 539 -16.81 40.19 13.89
N ALA A 540 -17.97 40.07 13.24
CA ALA A 540 -18.89 38.94 13.47
C ALA A 540 -18.28 37.57 13.10
N MET A 541 -17.44 37.51 12.07
CA MET A 541 -16.70 36.29 11.70
C MET A 541 -15.53 36.05 12.65
N VAL A 542 -14.90 37.11 13.17
CA VAL A 542 -13.92 37.00 14.26
C VAL A 542 -14.60 36.49 15.55
N GLY A 543 -15.85 36.89 15.80
CA GLY A 543 -16.71 36.37 16.85
C GLY A 543 -17.00 34.87 16.68
N LEU A 544 -17.36 34.44 15.47
CA LEU A 544 -17.53 33.01 15.15
C LEU A 544 -16.21 32.22 15.25
N LEU A 545 -15.08 32.77 14.80
CA LEU A 545 -13.77 32.14 14.97
C LEU A 545 -13.40 32.01 16.46
N LYS A 546 -13.70 33.03 17.29
CA LYS A 546 -13.57 32.96 18.75
C LYS A 546 -14.50 31.91 19.37
N ALA A 547 -15.76 31.83 18.93
CA ALA A 547 -16.73 30.84 19.40
C ALA A 547 -16.31 29.40 19.04
N SER A 548 -15.87 29.16 17.81
CA SER A 548 -15.30 27.87 17.37
C SER A 548 -13.90 27.57 17.93
N SER A 549 -13.27 28.53 18.63
CA SER A 549 -12.12 28.30 19.51
C SER A 549 -12.52 28.11 20.98
N SER A 550 -13.82 28.09 21.28
CA SER A 550 -14.39 27.70 22.57
C SER A 550 -15.27 26.45 22.52
N ASP A 551 -15.36 25.76 21.37
CA ASP A 551 -15.78 24.34 21.29
C ASP A 551 -14.66 23.40 21.83
N CYS A 552 -14.15 23.77 23.01
CA CYS A 552 -13.26 23.00 23.86
C CYS A 552 -13.59 23.31 25.32
N ASP A 553 -14.86 23.15 25.71
CA ASP A 553 -15.16 22.79 27.10
C ASP A 553 -14.33 21.53 27.44
N SER A 554 -13.53 21.45 28.50
CA SER A 554 -13.65 22.08 29.83
C SER A 554 -13.64 23.61 29.91
N PRO A 555 -14.61 24.23 30.62
CA PRO A 555 -14.70 25.68 30.74
C PRO A 555 -13.60 26.26 31.64
N ARG A 556 -12.78 27.13 31.02
CA ARG A 556 -12.12 28.34 31.56
C ARG A 556 -11.54 28.30 32.98
N SER A 557 -10.24 28.58 33.05
CA SER A 557 -9.70 29.50 34.07
C SER A 557 -8.53 30.32 33.53
N THR A 558 -8.84 31.52 33.01
CA THR A 558 -7.90 32.65 32.90
C THR A 558 -8.67 33.95 33.11
N ASN A 559 -8.60 34.48 34.32
CA ASN A 559 -8.74 35.90 34.65
C ASN A 559 -8.33 36.06 36.12
N PHE A 560 -7.19 36.72 36.34
CA PHE A 560 -6.91 37.37 37.63
C PHE A 560 -7.35 38.83 37.49
N PRO A 561 -8.38 39.26 38.23
CA PRO A 561 -8.41 40.55 38.90
C PRO A 561 -8.04 40.39 40.38
N ASP A 562 -7.65 41.49 41.00
CA ASP A 562 -7.32 41.53 42.43
C ASP A 562 -8.58 41.52 43.33
N GLU A 563 -8.36 41.20 44.61
CA GLU A 563 -9.25 41.35 45.78
C GLU A 563 -10.46 40.37 45.94
N PHE A 564 -10.63 39.91 47.19
CA PHE A 564 -11.81 39.23 47.75
C PHE A 564 -12.90 40.29 48.15
N PRO A 565 -14.18 39.98 48.44
CA PRO A 565 -14.71 38.70 48.97
C PRO A 565 -16.13 38.25 48.52
N ALA A 566 -16.65 37.22 49.21
CA ALA A 566 -18.07 36.94 49.54
C ALA A 566 -19.00 36.18 48.55
N GLU A 567 -19.29 34.94 48.94
CA GLU A 567 -20.63 34.31 49.09
C GLU A 567 -21.75 34.56 48.07
N ALA A 568 -22.08 33.51 47.29
CA ALA A 568 -23.46 33.07 47.04
C ALA A 568 -23.47 31.58 46.63
N GLU A 569 -24.47 30.81 47.09
CA GLU A 569 -24.71 29.41 46.70
C GLU A 569 -25.73 29.34 45.55
N ASP A 570 -25.60 28.37 44.64
CA ASP A 570 -26.75 27.78 43.95
C ASP A 570 -26.42 26.35 43.46
N ASP A 571 -27.44 25.49 43.41
CA ASP A 571 -27.30 24.03 43.38
C ASP A 571 -27.55 23.42 41.98
N ASN A 572 -26.81 22.38 41.59
CA ASN A 572 -27.17 21.58 40.41
C ASN A 572 -26.65 20.12 40.47
N PRO A 573 -27.52 19.12 40.70
CA PRO A 573 -27.14 17.80 41.21
C PRO A 573 -26.66 16.78 40.14
N ILE A 574 -26.01 17.23 39.06
CA ILE A 574 -25.50 16.35 37.98
C ILE A 574 -23.97 16.11 38.10
N ARG A 575 -23.31 16.74 39.07
CA ARG A 575 -21.83 16.74 39.21
C ARG A 575 -21.25 15.60 40.06
N ASP A 576 -22.06 14.96 40.91
CA ASP A 576 -21.55 14.27 42.11
C ASP A 576 -21.06 12.81 41.91
N PHE A 577 -21.32 12.18 40.76
CA PHE A 577 -20.88 10.78 40.52
C PHE A 577 -19.47 10.68 39.92
N THR A 578 -19.08 11.58 39.02
CA THR A 578 -17.76 11.58 38.38
C THR A 578 -16.69 12.31 39.21
N GLN A 579 -17.07 13.27 40.05
CA GLN A 579 -16.12 14.15 40.74
C GLN A 579 -15.45 13.52 41.98
N LYS A 580 -16.05 12.48 42.57
CA LYS A 580 -15.55 11.82 43.80
C LYS A 580 -14.40 10.82 43.60
N VAL A 581 -14.15 10.35 42.37
CA VAL A 581 -13.04 9.42 42.07
C VAL A 581 -11.81 10.15 41.49
N PHE A 582 -12.01 11.23 40.71
CA PHE A 582 -10.92 11.90 39.98
C PHE A 582 -10.25 13.07 40.71
N SER A 583 -10.89 13.66 41.73
CA SER A 583 -10.43 14.94 42.33
C SER A 583 -9.13 14.83 43.14
N VAL A 584 -8.91 13.74 43.87
CA VAL A 584 -7.76 13.59 44.80
C VAL A 584 -6.41 13.57 44.07
N PHE A 585 -6.36 13.02 42.86
CA PHE A 585 -5.10 12.91 42.09
C PHE A 585 -4.76 14.20 41.32
N TYR A 586 -5.78 14.90 40.80
CA TYR A 586 -5.58 16.07 39.92
C TYR A 586 -5.02 17.29 40.66
N ILE A 587 -5.44 17.51 41.92
CA ILE A 587 -5.05 18.68 42.72
C ILE A 587 -3.54 18.65 43.07
N ALA A 588 -2.96 17.46 43.28
CA ALA A 588 -1.52 17.30 43.52
C ALA A 588 -0.66 17.66 42.29
N ILE A 589 -1.15 17.34 41.08
CA ILE A 589 -0.41 17.55 39.83
C ILE A 589 -0.35 19.03 39.46
N PHE A 590 -1.44 19.78 39.62
CA PHE A 590 -1.48 21.20 39.22
C PHE A 590 -0.59 22.11 40.07
N SER A 591 -0.51 21.89 41.40
CA SER A 591 0.42 22.61 42.27
C SER A 591 1.88 22.41 41.85
N ASN A 592 2.27 21.18 41.51
CA ASN A 592 3.60 20.89 40.98
C ASN A 592 3.84 21.53 39.61
N CYS A 593 2.86 21.49 38.69
CA CYS A 593 3.00 22.03 37.34
C CYS A 593 3.32 23.54 37.34
N CYS A 594 2.67 24.32 38.20
CA CYS A 594 2.92 25.77 38.32
C CYS A 594 4.34 26.07 38.84
N ALA A 595 4.81 25.35 39.87
CA ALA A 595 6.19 25.46 40.35
C ALA A 595 7.21 25.06 39.26
N TYR A 596 6.91 24.00 38.50
CA TYR A 596 7.76 23.49 37.43
C TYR A 596 7.87 24.46 36.25
N GLN A 597 6.78 25.12 35.85
CA GLN A 597 6.81 26.19 34.84
C GLN A 597 7.64 27.40 35.30
N LYS A 598 7.47 27.84 36.56
CA LYS A 598 8.28 28.94 37.14
C LYS A 598 9.77 28.61 37.15
N HIS A 599 10.15 27.41 37.57
CA HIS A 599 11.57 27.00 37.58
C HIS A 599 12.19 26.94 36.17
N ARG A 600 11.44 26.49 35.16
CA ARG A 600 11.91 26.51 33.76
C ARG A 600 12.07 27.93 33.22
N GLN A 601 11.21 28.85 33.64
CA GLN A 601 11.34 30.26 33.29
C GLN A 601 12.56 30.91 33.96
N MET A 602 12.80 30.64 35.24
CA MET A 602 13.98 31.11 35.97
C MET A 602 15.32 30.67 35.33
N LEU A 603 15.42 29.42 34.86
CA LEU A 603 16.63 28.93 34.17
C LEU A 603 16.87 29.65 32.84
N TYR A 604 15.81 29.89 32.07
CA TYR A 604 15.86 30.66 30.83
C TYR A 604 16.25 32.12 31.09
N GLU A 605 15.59 32.79 32.05
CA GLU A 605 15.84 34.19 32.40
C GLU A 605 17.24 34.41 32.96
N GLY A 606 17.73 33.51 33.83
CA GLY A 606 19.08 33.56 34.39
C GLY A 606 20.18 33.40 33.33
N LEU A 607 19.99 32.51 32.35
CA LEU A 607 20.96 32.36 31.26
C LEU A 607 20.94 33.56 30.29
N ILE A 608 19.75 34.10 29.97
CA ILE A 608 19.63 35.32 29.18
C ILE A 608 20.34 36.49 29.88
N ALA A 609 20.14 36.67 31.19
CA ALA A 609 20.81 37.71 31.98
C ALA A 609 22.34 37.57 31.94
N ARG A 610 22.89 36.35 32.10
CA ARG A 610 24.34 36.09 31.98
C ARG A 610 24.89 36.41 30.58
N LEU A 611 24.14 36.11 29.53
CA LEU A 611 24.54 36.42 28.15
C LEU A 611 24.49 37.94 27.88
N GLU A 612 23.56 38.66 28.50
CA GLU A 612 23.46 40.12 28.41
C GLU A 612 24.54 40.84 29.25
N GLU A 613 24.92 40.28 30.41
CA GLU A 613 26.08 40.70 31.20
C GLU A 613 27.39 40.57 30.38
N LEU A 614 27.67 39.39 29.82
CA LEU A 614 28.84 39.16 28.95
C LEU A 614 28.87 40.12 27.75
N ALA A 615 27.72 40.31 27.08
CA ALA A 615 27.61 41.26 25.98
C ALA A 615 27.87 42.72 26.41
N SER A 616 27.51 43.11 27.63
CA SER A 616 27.73 44.47 28.15
C SER A 616 29.21 44.79 28.41
N ILE A 617 30.03 43.79 28.75
CA ILE A 617 31.49 43.92 28.90
C ILE A 617 32.26 43.65 27.60
N GLY A 618 31.55 43.35 26.50
CA GLY A 618 32.13 43.07 25.18
C GLY A 618 32.71 41.65 25.03
N GLU A 619 32.49 40.76 26.01
CA GLU A 619 32.96 39.37 25.93
C GLU A 619 31.96 38.47 25.19
N LYS A 620 32.48 37.61 24.30
CA LYS A 620 31.69 36.51 23.75
C LYS A 620 31.72 35.31 24.73
N PRO A 621 30.60 34.60 24.93
CA PRO A 621 30.62 33.34 25.66
C PRO A 621 31.56 32.33 24.98
N LYS A 622 32.65 31.98 25.66
CA LYS A 622 33.60 30.94 25.23
C LYS A 622 33.03 29.56 25.61
N ASN A 623 33.30 28.57 24.77
CA ASN A 623 33.02 27.15 25.02
C ASN A 623 31.58 26.77 25.40
N ILE A 624 30.58 27.62 25.19
CA ILE A 624 29.17 27.21 25.29
C ILE A 624 28.84 26.26 24.14
N VAL A 625 28.09 25.19 24.38
CA VAL A 625 27.58 24.26 23.35
C VAL A 625 26.06 24.09 23.44
N ASN A 626 25.40 24.05 22.30
CA ASN A 626 23.96 23.78 22.17
C ASN A 626 23.74 22.35 21.68
N LEU A 627 22.85 21.62 22.35
CA LEU A 627 22.60 20.20 22.11
C LEU A 627 21.25 20.00 21.42
N LEU A 628 21.20 19.17 20.38
CA LEU A 628 19.98 18.78 19.66
C LEU A 628 19.81 17.26 19.69
N SER A 629 18.64 16.79 20.14
CA SER A 629 18.25 15.39 20.13
C SER A 629 17.04 15.19 19.22
N MET A 630 17.15 14.25 18.28
CA MET A 630 16.05 13.85 17.39
C MET A 630 15.68 12.38 17.61
N ASP A 631 14.43 12.16 17.99
CA ASP A 631 13.94 10.83 18.35
C ASP A 631 13.70 9.91 17.14
N GLY A 632 13.66 8.59 17.37
CA GLY A 632 13.26 7.60 16.36
C GLY A 632 11.75 7.37 16.31
N GLY A 633 11.19 7.24 15.09
CA GLY A 633 9.74 7.06 14.91
C GLY A 633 9.25 6.72 13.49
N GLY A 634 10.11 6.20 12.62
CA GLY A 634 9.72 5.86 11.23
C GLY A 634 9.16 7.05 10.45
N ILE A 635 8.05 6.86 9.72
CA ILE A 635 7.44 7.94 8.90
C ILE A 635 7.02 9.19 9.71
N ARG A 636 6.88 9.07 11.04
CA ARG A 636 6.64 10.20 11.94
C ARG A 636 7.81 11.20 12.04
N GLY A 637 8.95 10.95 11.40
CA GLY A 637 10.03 11.93 11.22
C GLY A 637 9.57 13.25 10.57
N LEU A 638 8.47 13.21 9.81
CA LEU A 638 7.79 14.40 9.29
C LEU A 638 7.33 15.36 10.41
N VAL A 639 7.03 14.88 11.63
CA VAL A 639 6.70 15.74 12.79
C VAL A 639 7.92 16.54 13.27
N ILE A 640 9.11 15.92 13.29
CA ILE A 640 10.37 16.61 13.61
C ILE A 640 10.66 17.68 12.54
N LEU A 641 10.49 17.33 11.26
CA LEU A 641 10.70 18.26 10.14
C LEU A 641 9.74 19.45 10.17
N GLN A 642 8.43 19.23 10.39
CA GLN A 642 7.45 20.32 10.54
C GLN A 642 7.74 21.18 11.79
N THR A 643 8.18 20.56 12.89
CA THR A 643 8.60 21.29 14.10
C THR A 643 9.81 22.19 13.82
N LEU A 644 10.83 21.67 13.13
CA LEU A 644 12.01 22.44 12.72
C LEU A 644 11.64 23.60 11.79
N MET A 645 10.75 23.37 10.80
CA MET A 645 10.27 24.41 9.88
C MET A 645 9.53 25.54 10.62
N ALA A 646 8.74 25.21 11.64
CA ALA A 646 8.08 26.21 12.47
C ALA A 646 9.06 27.05 13.30
N ILE A 647 10.18 26.46 13.76
CA ILE A 647 11.25 27.19 14.44
C ILE A 647 12.03 28.07 13.45
N GLU A 648 12.42 27.55 12.28
CA GLU A 648 13.09 28.34 11.24
C GLU A 648 12.25 29.54 10.77
N LYS A 649 10.92 29.41 10.75
CA LYS A 649 9.98 30.49 10.42
C LYS A 649 9.93 31.60 11.48
N GLU A 650 10.18 31.28 12.75
CA GLU A 650 10.25 32.25 13.86
C GLU A 650 11.68 32.82 14.05
N LEU A 651 12.71 32.04 13.65
CA LEU A 651 14.10 32.49 13.50
C LEU A 651 14.30 33.41 12.30
N ASN A 652 13.60 33.17 11.18
CA ASN A 652 13.86 33.77 9.86
C ASN A 652 15.28 33.44 9.33
N GLU A 653 15.85 32.31 9.76
CA GLU A 653 17.15 31.79 9.37
C GLU A 653 17.25 30.29 9.72
N PRO A 654 18.15 29.51 9.10
CA PRO A 654 18.26 28.07 9.36
C PRO A 654 18.57 27.77 10.83
N ILE A 655 17.90 26.77 11.41
CA ILE A 655 18.02 26.41 12.83
C ILE A 655 19.27 25.54 13.09
N TYR A 656 19.65 24.70 12.12
CA TYR A 656 20.68 23.68 12.31
C TYR A 656 22.08 24.26 12.68
N PRO A 657 22.55 25.38 12.09
CA PRO A 657 23.83 26.02 12.47
C PRO A 657 23.92 26.60 13.90
N TYR A 658 22.86 26.53 14.71
CA TYR A 658 22.89 26.92 16.11
C TYR A 658 23.32 25.80 17.06
N PHE A 659 23.42 24.56 16.60
CA PHE A 659 23.74 23.39 17.42
C PHE A 659 25.15 22.88 17.16
N ASP A 660 25.84 22.53 18.24
CA ASP A 660 27.20 22.02 18.19
C ASP A 660 27.27 20.51 18.17
N TRP A 661 26.36 19.87 18.91
CA TRP A 661 26.33 18.44 19.09
C TRP A 661 24.89 17.96 18.83
N VAL A 662 24.74 17.01 17.93
CA VAL A 662 23.44 16.53 17.44
C VAL A 662 23.39 15.01 17.59
N ALA A 663 22.45 14.53 18.41
CA ALA A 663 22.14 13.11 18.52
C ALA A 663 20.87 12.77 17.73
N GLY A 664 20.89 11.63 17.05
CA GLY A 664 19.74 11.11 16.33
C GLY A 664 19.62 9.59 16.47
N THR A 665 18.38 9.12 16.55
CA THR A 665 18.07 7.68 16.59
C THR A 665 17.17 7.31 15.42
N SER A 666 17.52 6.25 14.67
CA SER A 666 16.72 5.72 13.56
C SER A 666 16.38 6.82 12.56
N THR A 667 15.12 7.24 12.50
CA THR A 667 14.64 8.38 11.72
C THR A 667 15.24 9.74 12.11
N GLY A 668 15.42 10.02 13.39
CA GLY A 668 16.09 11.26 13.85
C GLY A 668 17.54 11.35 13.36
N ALA A 669 18.22 10.22 13.21
CA ALA A 669 19.56 10.17 12.64
C ALA A 669 19.58 10.54 11.14
N LEU A 670 18.62 10.06 10.34
CA LEU A 670 18.52 10.42 8.92
C LEU A 670 18.29 11.94 8.75
N VAL A 671 17.39 12.53 9.53
CA VAL A 671 17.15 13.99 9.51
C VAL A 671 18.39 14.77 9.93
N ALA A 672 19.02 14.40 11.06
CA ALA A 672 20.23 15.06 11.55
C ALA A 672 21.39 14.98 10.53
N THR A 673 21.61 13.81 9.92
CA THR A 673 22.67 13.57 8.94
C THR A 673 22.44 14.36 7.66
N ALA A 674 21.22 14.37 7.13
CA ALA A 674 20.88 15.09 5.92
C ALA A 674 21.07 16.62 6.08
N LEU A 675 20.71 17.17 7.25
CA LEU A 675 20.95 18.58 7.58
C LEU A 675 22.44 18.90 7.77
N ALA A 676 23.23 17.98 8.33
CA ALA A 676 24.68 18.12 8.45
C ALA A 676 25.39 18.11 7.08
N GLN A 677 24.83 17.39 6.10
CA GLN A 677 25.24 17.45 4.69
C GLN A 677 24.69 18.68 3.93
N GLY A 678 24.09 19.65 4.63
CA GLY A 678 23.62 20.91 4.04
C GLY A 678 22.30 20.83 3.26
N LYS A 679 21.57 19.70 3.29
CA LYS A 679 20.23 19.62 2.70
C LYS A 679 19.25 20.48 3.49
N THR A 680 18.26 21.06 2.83
CA THR A 680 17.19 21.81 3.50
C THR A 680 16.17 20.88 4.17
N LEU A 681 15.44 21.37 5.17
CA LEU A 681 14.29 20.65 5.76
C LEU A 681 13.25 20.20 4.73
N ARG A 682 13.17 20.89 3.58
CA ARG A 682 12.19 20.67 2.51
C ARG A 682 12.61 19.50 1.63
N GLU A 683 13.88 19.41 1.28
CA GLU A 683 14.46 18.21 0.65
C GLU A 683 14.35 17.00 1.58
N CYS A 684 14.60 17.16 2.89
CA CYS A 684 14.36 16.11 3.88
C CYS A 684 12.89 15.68 3.94
N GLN A 685 11.93 16.62 3.84
CA GLN A 685 10.50 16.30 3.75
C GLN A 685 10.18 15.49 2.49
N HIS A 686 10.73 15.87 1.33
CA HIS A 686 10.52 15.17 0.06
C HIS A 686 11.14 13.75 0.09
N ILE A 687 12.32 13.59 0.68
CA ILE A 687 12.96 12.28 0.96
C ILE A 687 12.01 11.41 1.80
N TYR A 688 11.46 11.91 2.91
CA TYR A 688 10.50 11.17 3.75
C TYR A 688 9.19 10.80 3.05
N LEU A 689 8.69 11.68 2.17
CA LEU A 689 7.47 11.40 1.40
C LEU A 689 7.69 10.36 0.28
N ARG A 690 8.92 10.22 -0.26
CA ARG A 690 9.29 9.10 -1.14
C ARG A 690 9.52 7.80 -0.35
N PHE A 691 10.20 7.87 0.79
CA PHE A 691 10.57 6.74 1.65
C PHE A 691 9.39 5.78 1.94
N LYS A 692 8.25 6.32 2.37
CA LYS A 692 7.08 5.51 2.76
C LYS A 692 6.57 4.60 1.65
N ASP A 693 6.58 5.06 0.40
CA ASP A 693 6.00 4.33 -0.72
C ASP A 693 7.00 3.29 -1.26
N LEU A 694 8.28 3.63 -1.31
CA LEU A 694 9.37 2.76 -1.79
C LEU A 694 9.72 1.63 -0.81
N ILE A 695 9.78 1.91 0.50
CA ILE A 695 10.34 0.95 1.47
C ILE A 695 9.28 -0.02 2.01
N PHE A 696 8.06 0.44 2.29
CA PHE A 696 7.04 -0.37 2.98
C PHE A 696 6.18 -1.23 2.04
N ASP A 697 6.63 -1.56 0.83
CA ASP A 697 5.79 -2.22 -0.19
C ASP A 697 5.60 -3.74 -0.03
N GLY A 698 6.20 -4.33 1.01
CA GLY A 698 6.00 -5.74 1.37
C GLY A 698 4.62 -5.99 2.00
N TRP A 699 3.89 -6.97 1.46
CA TRP A 699 2.68 -7.53 2.11
C TRP A 699 3.02 -8.35 3.37
N THR A 700 4.27 -8.77 3.49
CA THR A 700 4.85 -9.47 4.65
C THR A 700 6.04 -8.66 5.19
N ARG A 701 6.32 -8.81 6.48
CA ARG A 701 7.54 -8.33 7.14
C ARG A 701 8.47 -9.52 7.42
N PRO A 702 9.81 -9.33 7.48
CA PRO A 702 10.55 -8.08 7.30
C PRO A 702 10.48 -7.54 5.86
N TYR A 703 10.63 -6.23 5.71
CA TYR A 703 10.74 -5.53 4.43
C TYR A 703 12.12 -5.74 3.80
N ASN A 704 12.24 -5.47 2.50
CA ASN A 704 13.46 -5.72 1.74
C ASN A 704 14.59 -4.73 2.11
N SER A 705 15.58 -5.21 2.87
CA SER A 705 16.79 -4.47 3.26
C SER A 705 17.52 -3.81 2.10
N ALA A 706 17.60 -4.46 0.92
CA ALA A 706 18.35 -3.93 -0.22
C ALA A 706 17.74 -2.64 -0.76
N VAL A 707 16.41 -2.53 -0.77
CA VAL A 707 15.71 -1.30 -1.20
C VAL A 707 15.93 -0.17 -0.20
N LEU A 708 15.96 -0.48 1.11
CA LEU A 708 16.32 0.49 2.16
C LEU A 708 17.78 0.96 2.01
N GLU A 709 18.69 0.08 1.65
CA GLU A 709 20.12 0.42 1.48
C GLU A 709 20.38 1.25 0.23
N MET A 710 19.73 0.92 -0.90
CA MET A 710 19.74 1.75 -2.10
C MET A 710 19.16 3.14 -1.82
N PHE A 711 18.03 3.23 -1.10
CA PHE A 711 17.44 4.50 -0.71
C PHE A 711 18.36 5.33 0.19
N MET A 712 19.02 4.71 1.17
CA MET A 712 19.96 5.44 2.04
C MET A 712 21.17 5.96 1.24
N ARG A 713 21.70 5.19 0.29
CA ARG A 713 22.77 5.64 -0.62
C ARG A 713 22.32 6.80 -1.51
N GLU A 714 21.09 6.80 -2.02
CA GLU A 714 20.51 7.94 -2.76
C GLU A 714 20.34 9.18 -1.86
N ALA A 715 19.84 8.98 -0.63
CA ALA A 715 19.47 10.07 0.27
C ALA A 715 20.66 10.78 0.95
N VAL A 716 21.78 10.08 1.22
CA VAL A 716 22.97 10.63 1.89
C VAL A 716 24.31 10.32 1.23
N GLY A 717 24.33 9.65 0.07
CA GLY A 717 25.58 9.30 -0.62
C GLY A 717 26.35 8.14 0.03
N GLU A 718 27.52 7.84 -0.54
CA GLU A 718 28.38 6.73 -0.10
C GLU A 718 29.53 7.15 0.83
N GLU A 719 29.69 8.45 1.06
CA GLU A 719 30.76 9.06 1.87
C GLU A 719 30.75 8.59 3.33
N SER A 720 31.93 8.56 3.94
CA SER A 720 32.15 8.22 5.34
C SER A 720 31.68 9.31 6.31
N LEU A 721 31.38 8.93 7.56
CA LEU A 721 31.01 9.90 8.61
C LEU A 721 32.09 10.98 8.82
N SER A 722 33.35 10.67 8.51
CA SER A 722 34.47 11.62 8.53
C SER A 722 34.26 12.90 7.72
N GLU A 723 33.42 12.89 6.67
CA GLU A 723 33.26 14.06 5.79
C GLU A 723 32.28 15.08 6.32
N ILE A 724 31.40 14.67 7.24
CA ILE A 724 30.62 15.58 8.06
C ILE A 724 31.56 16.19 9.11
N LYS A 725 32.26 17.29 8.79
CA LYS A 725 33.18 17.94 9.74
C LYS A 725 32.44 18.64 10.91
N TYR A 726 31.17 18.98 10.70
CA TYR A 726 30.37 19.76 11.64
C TYR A 726 28.85 19.54 11.41
N PRO A 727 27.99 19.54 12.44
CA PRO A 727 28.26 19.54 13.88
C PRO A 727 28.82 18.19 14.35
N ARG A 728 29.12 18.03 15.64
CA ARG A 728 29.42 16.71 16.24
C ARG A 728 28.16 15.85 16.24
N LEU A 729 28.11 14.87 15.35
CA LEU A 729 26.98 13.98 15.10
C LEU A 729 27.14 12.67 15.88
N MET A 730 26.07 12.22 16.53
CA MET A 730 26.01 10.98 17.29
C MET A 730 24.79 10.15 16.87
N ILE A 731 25.02 8.94 16.37
CA ILE A 731 23.99 8.04 15.84
C ILE A 731 23.93 6.77 16.70
N SER A 732 22.80 6.51 17.35
CA SER A 732 22.63 5.35 18.23
C SER A 732 22.36 4.05 17.46
N THR A 733 22.91 2.92 17.91
CA THR A 733 22.56 1.58 17.42
C THR A 733 22.79 0.56 18.53
N VAL A 734 22.10 -0.58 18.50
CA VAL A 734 22.29 -1.63 19.51
C VAL A 734 23.10 -2.77 18.90
N LYS A 735 24.23 -3.07 19.53
CA LYS A 735 25.06 -4.24 19.26
C LYS A 735 24.46 -5.46 19.97
N ALA A 736 24.06 -6.46 19.17
CA ALA A 736 23.22 -7.60 19.57
C ALA A 736 23.83 -8.97 19.19
N ASP A 737 25.11 -9.02 18.84
CA ASP A 737 25.92 -10.25 18.65
C ASP A 737 26.28 -10.94 19.99
N PHE A 738 25.94 -10.33 21.13
CA PHE A 738 26.07 -10.92 22.47
C PHE A 738 24.91 -10.54 23.39
N PHE A 739 24.80 -11.24 24.52
CA PHE A 739 23.89 -10.90 25.63
C PHE A 739 24.69 -10.64 26.93
N PRO A 740 24.38 -9.60 27.73
CA PRO A 740 23.40 -8.54 27.46
C PRO A 740 23.85 -7.64 26.30
N VAL A 741 22.88 -7.26 25.46
CA VAL A 741 23.08 -6.35 24.32
C VAL A 741 23.59 -4.98 24.80
N LYS A 742 24.35 -4.25 23.96
CA LYS A 742 24.92 -2.95 24.32
C LYS A 742 24.58 -1.86 23.32
N LEU A 743 24.39 -0.66 23.84
CA LEU A 743 24.32 0.56 23.04
C LEU A 743 25.71 0.89 22.48
N GLU A 744 25.77 1.21 21.20
CA GLU A 744 26.97 1.64 20.47
C GLU A 744 26.62 2.94 19.73
N PHE A 745 27.53 3.92 19.71
CA PHE A 745 27.30 5.22 19.05
C PHE A 745 28.29 5.42 17.91
N MET A 746 27.76 5.55 16.70
CA MET A 746 28.53 5.90 15.51
C MET A 746 28.64 7.42 15.44
N ARG A 747 29.86 7.94 15.24
CA ARG A 747 30.19 9.36 15.39
C ARG A 747 31.03 9.85 14.22
N ASN A 748 30.99 11.14 13.94
CA ASN A 748 31.91 11.81 13.01
C ASN A 748 33.18 12.37 13.69
N TYR A 749 33.36 12.15 15.00
CA TYR A 749 34.51 12.63 15.77
C TYR A 749 35.06 11.55 16.70
N ARG A 750 36.36 11.68 17.02
CA ARG A 750 37.06 10.97 18.10
C ARG A 750 37.31 11.90 19.29
N LEU A 751 37.70 11.33 20.44
CA LEU A 751 38.13 12.05 21.63
C LEU A 751 39.62 12.42 21.53
N PRO A 752 40.11 13.46 22.27
CA PRO A 752 41.51 13.88 22.28
C PRO A 752 42.41 12.93 23.12
N LEU A 753 42.34 11.64 22.80
CA LEU A 753 43.00 10.51 23.46
C LEU A 753 43.83 9.71 22.44
N SER A 754 44.54 8.68 22.90
CA SER A 754 45.20 7.73 21.99
C SER A 754 44.16 6.98 21.12
N GLU A 755 44.61 6.41 20.00
CA GLU A 755 43.75 5.56 19.17
C GLU A 755 43.28 4.31 19.93
N GLU A 756 44.18 3.67 20.70
CA GLU A 756 43.79 2.53 21.52
C GLU A 756 42.69 2.88 22.54
N ASP A 757 42.77 4.05 23.16
CA ASP A 757 41.81 4.44 24.21
C ASP A 757 40.49 4.91 23.62
N ASN A 758 40.51 5.53 22.44
CA ASN A 758 39.30 5.73 21.62
C ASN A 758 38.63 4.38 21.32
N ILE A 759 39.38 3.39 20.83
CA ILE A 759 38.86 2.04 20.53
C ILE A 759 38.30 1.36 21.80
N LYS A 760 39.01 1.42 22.94
CA LYS A 760 38.55 0.88 24.24
C LYS A 760 37.24 1.54 24.71
N LEU A 761 37.03 2.82 24.39
CA LEU A 761 35.82 3.59 24.71
C LEU A 761 34.70 3.48 23.65
N GLY A 762 34.91 2.75 22.56
CA GLY A 762 33.91 2.61 21.48
C GLY A 762 33.83 3.83 20.54
N PHE A 763 34.91 4.59 20.40
CA PHE A 763 35.10 5.63 19.39
C PHE A 763 35.92 5.04 18.24
N THR A 764 35.22 4.36 17.33
CA THR A 764 35.77 3.81 16.08
C THR A 764 36.21 4.93 15.12
N ASP A 765 36.80 4.58 13.98
CA ASP A 765 37.13 5.60 12.98
C ASP A 765 35.89 6.09 12.22
N PRO A 766 35.63 7.42 12.17
CA PRO A 766 34.62 7.98 11.29
C PRO A 766 34.83 7.65 9.79
N ALA A 767 36.07 7.41 9.35
CA ALA A 767 36.41 7.05 7.97
C ALA A 767 36.04 5.59 7.63
N GLU A 768 36.03 4.68 8.60
CA GLU A 768 35.67 3.26 8.42
C GLU A 768 34.16 3.04 8.24
N ILE A 769 33.33 4.06 8.52
CA ILE A 769 31.87 3.92 8.57
C ILE A 769 31.22 4.79 7.48
N PRO A 770 30.76 4.18 6.36
CA PRO A 770 29.92 4.85 5.38
C PRO A 770 28.62 5.38 6.00
N THR A 771 28.25 6.60 5.65
CA THR A 771 27.13 7.33 6.25
C THR A 771 25.78 6.60 6.05
N TRP A 772 25.51 6.11 4.83
CA TRP A 772 24.33 5.27 4.56
C TRP A 772 24.28 4.00 5.42
N LYS A 773 25.45 3.43 5.77
CA LYS A 773 25.55 2.20 6.56
C LYS A 773 25.31 2.47 8.05
N ALA A 774 25.77 3.61 8.57
CA ALA A 774 25.40 4.07 9.90
C ALA A 774 23.87 4.26 10.02
N LEU A 775 23.25 4.87 9.01
CA LEU A 775 21.79 5.05 8.95
C LEU A 775 21.02 3.73 8.78
N ARG A 776 21.57 2.77 8.03
CA ARG A 776 20.99 1.43 7.89
C ARG A 776 21.05 0.63 9.20
N ARG A 777 22.11 0.77 10.00
CA ARG A 777 22.28 0.16 11.34
C ARG A 777 21.31 0.77 12.37
N THR A 778 21.26 2.10 12.47
CA THR A 778 20.36 2.79 13.44
C THR A 778 18.88 2.58 13.14
N SER A 779 18.48 2.31 11.89
CA SER A 779 17.08 2.03 11.49
C SER A 779 16.75 0.53 11.34
N ALA A 780 17.58 -0.38 11.87
CA ALA A 780 17.41 -1.84 11.75
C ALA A 780 16.37 -2.39 12.75
N ALA A 781 15.13 -1.91 12.66
CA ALA A 781 14.07 -2.21 13.63
C ALA A 781 13.59 -3.68 13.48
N PRO A 782 13.76 -4.57 14.49
CA PRO A 782 13.59 -6.02 14.30
C PRO A 782 12.21 -6.49 13.82
N MET A 783 11.15 -5.73 14.11
CA MET A 783 9.78 -6.02 13.65
C MET A 783 9.50 -5.58 12.20
N PHE A 784 10.48 -4.99 11.52
CA PHE A 784 10.35 -4.35 10.21
C PHE A 784 11.51 -4.67 9.25
N PHE A 785 12.75 -4.78 9.74
CA PHE A 785 13.95 -4.99 8.93
C PHE A 785 14.90 -5.98 9.61
N SER A 786 15.67 -6.72 8.81
CA SER A 786 16.73 -7.60 9.32
C SER A 786 17.85 -6.79 10.02
N PRO A 787 18.60 -7.43 10.95
CA PRO A 787 19.85 -6.90 11.47
C PRO A 787 20.87 -6.57 10.36
N VAL A 788 21.89 -5.80 10.71
CA VAL A 788 22.96 -5.34 9.80
C VAL A 788 24.30 -5.88 10.27
N ASP A 789 25.13 -6.35 9.34
CA ASP A 789 26.40 -7.04 9.63
C ASP A 789 26.23 -8.23 10.61
N ASP A 790 25.04 -8.85 10.63
CA ASP A 790 24.57 -9.86 11.60
C ASP A 790 24.78 -9.49 13.09
N LYS A 791 24.94 -8.19 13.36
CA LYS A 791 25.42 -7.63 14.63
C LYS A 791 24.56 -6.48 15.17
N TYR A 792 24.00 -5.65 14.30
CA TYR A 792 23.39 -4.37 14.66
C TYR A 792 21.88 -4.35 14.46
N ILE A 793 21.17 -3.76 15.43
CA ILE A 793 19.73 -3.48 15.40
C ILE A 793 19.45 -2.01 15.78
N ASP A 794 18.20 -1.56 15.61
CA ASP A 794 17.78 -0.15 15.79
C ASP A 794 18.16 0.41 17.17
N GLY A 795 18.68 1.65 17.19
CA GLY A 795 19.09 2.34 18.41
C GLY A 795 17.94 2.60 19.39
N GLY A 796 16.71 2.63 18.87
CA GLY A 796 15.48 2.86 19.62
C GLY A 796 15.15 1.77 20.66
N ILE A 797 15.85 0.64 20.67
CA ILE A 797 15.69 -0.41 21.69
C ILE A 797 16.33 -0.04 23.03
N ILE A 798 17.20 0.98 23.07
CA ILE A 798 17.79 1.49 24.32
C ILE A 798 17.70 3.02 24.42
N ALA A 799 17.94 3.74 23.32
CA ALA A 799 18.08 5.20 23.29
C ALA A 799 17.19 5.84 22.21
N ASN A 800 15.87 5.59 22.23
CA ASN A 800 14.97 6.15 21.21
C ASN A 800 14.80 7.68 21.30
N ASN A 801 15.06 8.26 22.47
CA ASN A 801 15.23 9.69 22.70
C ASN A 801 16.64 9.90 23.29
N PRO A 802 17.65 10.20 22.44
CA PRO A 802 19.06 10.20 22.85
C PRO A 802 19.49 11.46 23.63
N ALA A 803 18.56 12.23 24.21
CA ALA A 803 18.87 13.46 24.93
C ALA A 803 19.67 13.23 26.22
N LEU A 804 19.42 12.12 26.94
CA LEU A 804 20.16 11.76 28.14
C LEU A 804 21.58 11.27 27.81
N ASP A 805 21.71 10.53 26.72
CA ASP A 805 22.99 10.04 26.20
C ASP A 805 23.86 11.22 25.73
N LEU A 806 23.27 12.20 25.04
CA LEU A 806 23.95 13.41 24.59
C LEU A 806 24.46 14.28 25.75
N LEU A 807 23.71 14.36 26.85
CA LEU A 807 24.19 14.97 28.11
C LEU A 807 25.38 14.20 28.69
N SER A 808 25.33 12.87 28.63
CA SER A 808 26.36 11.97 29.18
C SER A 808 27.66 12.03 28.37
N GLU A 809 27.54 12.14 27.04
CA GLU A 809 28.65 12.32 26.10
C GLU A 809 29.39 13.65 26.33
N VAL A 810 28.67 14.75 26.56
CA VAL A 810 29.28 16.06 26.91
C VAL A 810 30.02 15.96 28.25
N GLN A 811 29.43 15.27 29.24
CA GLN A 811 30.07 15.08 30.54
C GLN A 811 31.30 14.16 30.46
N LEU A 812 31.29 13.14 29.58
CA LEU A 812 32.45 12.30 29.28
C LEU A 812 33.61 13.14 28.70
N TYR A 813 33.34 13.98 27.70
CA TYR A 813 34.33 14.88 27.12
C TYR A 813 34.90 15.88 28.13
N ASN A 814 34.04 16.49 28.96
CA ASN A 814 34.47 17.36 30.06
C ASN A 814 35.29 16.62 31.13
N GLY A 815 34.97 15.35 31.41
CA GLY A 815 35.74 14.48 32.29
C GLY A 815 37.13 14.18 31.74
N ILE A 816 37.22 13.86 30.45
CA ILE A 816 38.49 13.61 29.74
C ILE A 816 39.37 14.86 29.72
N ASN A 817 38.82 16.02 29.37
CA ASN A 817 39.58 17.28 29.40
C ASN A 817 40.05 17.62 30.82
N THR A 818 39.25 17.29 31.85
CA THR A 818 39.69 17.43 33.26
C THR A 818 40.84 16.45 33.60
N TYR A 819 40.78 15.19 33.14
CA TYR A 819 41.83 14.19 33.33
C TYR A 819 43.14 14.56 32.62
N LEU A 820 43.05 15.13 31.41
CA LEU A 820 44.18 15.61 30.61
C LEU A 820 44.75 16.97 31.08
N GLY A 821 44.21 17.56 32.16
CA GLY A 821 44.62 18.87 32.66
C GLY A 821 44.20 20.06 31.78
N ARG A 822 43.36 19.83 30.77
CA ARG A 822 42.88 20.83 29.81
C ARG A 822 41.58 21.48 30.29
N THR A 823 41.63 22.19 31.42
CA THR A 823 40.45 22.86 31.99
C THR A 823 39.81 23.84 31.03
N ASP A 824 40.61 24.47 30.18
CA ASP A 824 40.22 25.57 29.32
C ASP A 824 39.59 25.08 28.00
N ASP A 825 39.66 23.77 27.72
CA ASP A 825 38.96 23.09 26.62
C ASP A 825 37.55 22.58 27.04
N LYS A 826 37.18 22.74 28.32
CA LYS A 826 35.87 22.28 28.83
C LYS A 826 34.73 23.14 28.30
N VAL A 827 33.57 22.52 28.08
CA VAL A 827 32.37 23.15 27.51
C VAL A 827 31.22 23.23 28.51
N GLU A 828 30.46 24.32 28.45
CA GLU A 828 29.21 24.52 29.20
C GLU A 828 28.02 24.34 28.27
N ILE A 829 26.90 23.79 28.75
CA ILE A 829 25.73 23.59 27.89
C ILE A 829 24.84 24.84 27.92
N GLY A 830 24.60 25.45 26.75
CA GLY A 830 23.73 26.62 26.60
C GLY A 830 22.25 26.24 26.62
N CYS A 831 21.85 25.28 25.80
CA CYS A 831 20.52 24.67 25.88
C CYS A 831 20.50 23.25 25.32
N VAL A 832 19.47 22.50 25.70
CA VAL A 832 19.13 21.21 25.09
C VAL A 832 17.78 21.31 24.42
N VAL A 833 17.70 20.94 23.14
CA VAL A 833 16.47 20.84 22.36
C VAL A 833 16.23 19.37 22.01
N SER A 834 15.13 18.80 22.48
CA SER A 834 14.72 17.41 22.22
C SER A 834 13.44 17.43 21.39
N LEU A 835 13.47 16.80 20.22
CA LEU A 835 12.41 16.80 19.22
C LEU A 835 11.80 15.40 19.06
N GLY A 836 10.53 15.27 19.44
CA GLY A 836 9.79 14.02 19.40
C GLY A 836 9.05 13.82 18.09
N THR A 837 8.91 12.56 17.68
CA THR A 837 8.11 12.15 16.51
C THR A 837 6.60 12.08 16.81
N GLY A 838 6.09 13.00 17.62
CA GLY A 838 4.70 13.10 18.03
C GLY A 838 4.27 12.15 19.16
N GLN A 839 3.30 12.61 19.95
CA GLN A 839 2.76 11.92 21.13
C GLN A 839 1.47 11.17 20.76
N ILE A 840 1.41 9.88 21.09
CA ILE A 840 0.23 9.03 20.86
C ILE A 840 -0.85 9.40 21.89
N PRO A 841 -2.13 9.57 21.50
CA PRO A 841 -3.20 9.82 22.46
C PRO A 841 -3.47 8.57 23.32
N PRO A 842 -3.73 8.72 24.63
CA PRO A 842 -3.85 7.59 25.55
C PRO A 842 -5.12 6.76 25.25
N SER A 843 -4.92 5.51 24.85
CA SER A 843 -5.99 4.53 24.68
C SER A 843 -6.29 3.80 26.00
N PRO A 844 -7.59 3.58 26.35
CA PRO A 844 -7.93 2.78 27.52
C PRO A 844 -7.58 1.31 27.27
N LEU A 845 -6.76 0.73 28.16
CA LEU A 845 -6.48 -0.69 28.24
C LEU A 845 -7.23 -1.29 29.42
N ASP A 846 -7.99 -2.36 29.16
CA ASP A 846 -8.68 -3.13 30.21
C ASP A 846 -7.69 -4.06 30.92
N PRO A 847 -7.46 -3.92 32.25
CA PRO A 847 -6.51 -4.75 32.99
C PRO A 847 -6.79 -6.25 32.92
N LEU A 848 -8.06 -6.68 32.78
CA LEU A 848 -8.44 -8.09 32.64
C LEU A 848 -7.79 -8.74 31.40
N HIS A 849 -7.47 -7.94 30.38
CA HIS A 849 -6.77 -8.38 29.18
C HIS A 849 -5.24 -8.35 29.31
N VAL A 850 -4.71 -8.34 30.54
CA VAL A 850 -3.28 -8.55 30.88
C VAL A 850 -3.10 -9.80 31.77
N GLU A 851 -4.18 -10.37 32.31
CA GLU A 851 -4.13 -11.50 33.25
C GLU A 851 -3.95 -12.87 32.56
N ILE A 852 -2.92 -13.62 32.97
CA ILE A 852 -2.55 -14.91 32.35
C ILE A 852 -3.14 -16.08 33.16
N TYR A 853 -4.47 -16.25 33.08
CA TYR A 853 -5.21 -17.29 33.85
C TYR A 853 -5.70 -18.51 33.04
N ASN A 854 -5.76 -18.47 31.71
CA ASN A 854 -6.23 -19.59 30.88
C ASN A 854 -5.65 -19.53 29.46
N PRO A 855 -5.32 -20.65 28.79
CA PRO A 855 -4.52 -20.65 27.55
C PRO A 855 -5.12 -19.85 26.38
N ILE A 856 -6.44 -19.64 26.34
CA ILE A 856 -7.10 -18.81 25.31
C ILE A 856 -7.04 -17.31 25.66
N SER A 857 -7.22 -16.92 26.93
CA SER A 857 -7.02 -15.52 27.35
C SER A 857 -5.55 -15.14 27.38
N SER A 858 -4.65 -16.09 27.68
CA SER A 858 -3.20 -15.94 27.61
C SER A 858 -2.70 -15.42 26.26
N ALA A 859 -3.37 -15.75 25.14
CA ALA A 859 -2.98 -15.24 23.83
C ALA A 859 -3.20 -13.72 23.68
N PHE A 860 -4.30 -13.21 24.22
CA PHE A 860 -4.58 -11.77 24.27
C PHE A 860 -3.70 -11.06 25.32
N ALA A 861 -3.56 -11.65 26.51
CA ALA A 861 -2.69 -11.13 27.56
C ALA A 861 -1.22 -11.03 27.09
N PHE A 862 -0.69 -12.06 26.42
CA PHE A 862 0.66 -12.04 25.86
C PHE A 862 0.82 -11.01 24.74
N LYS A 863 -0.17 -10.86 23.86
CA LYS A 863 -0.17 -9.82 22.81
C LYS A 863 -0.15 -8.42 23.41
N ASN A 864 -0.95 -8.16 24.44
CA ASN A 864 -1.03 -6.85 25.08
C ASN A 864 0.24 -6.56 25.90
N LEU A 865 0.74 -7.54 26.67
CA LEU A 865 1.97 -7.41 27.44
C LEU A 865 3.19 -7.20 26.55
N SER A 866 3.30 -7.92 25.43
CA SER A 866 4.39 -7.70 24.47
C SER A 866 4.31 -6.34 23.76
N LEU A 867 3.10 -5.82 23.48
CA LEU A 867 2.93 -4.45 22.99
C LEU A 867 3.40 -3.41 24.02
N ILE A 868 3.00 -3.56 25.29
CA ILE A 868 3.43 -2.69 26.40
C ILE A 868 4.95 -2.74 26.60
N LEU A 869 5.55 -3.93 26.52
CA LEU A 869 7.01 -4.09 26.64
C LEU A 869 7.75 -3.41 25.48
N VAL A 870 7.27 -3.53 24.24
CA VAL A 870 7.87 -2.84 23.09
C VAL A 870 7.71 -1.32 23.20
N ASP A 871 6.54 -0.82 23.59
CA ASP A 871 6.30 0.61 23.85
C ASP A 871 7.27 1.17 24.91
N GLN A 872 7.36 0.52 26.07
CA GLN A 872 8.20 1.00 27.17
C GLN A 872 9.71 0.87 26.89
N VAL A 873 10.13 -0.13 26.11
CA VAL A 873 11.53 -0.29 25.66
C VAL A 873 11.89 0.71 24.57
N THR A 874 10.94 1.12 23.73
CA THR A 874 11.13 2.10 22.64
C THR A 874 10.61 3.51 22.97
N ALA A 875 10.37 3.80 24.25
CA ALA A 875 9.73 5.03 24.69
C ALA A 875 10.52 6.29 24.29
N THR A 876 9.83 7.23 23.63
CA THR A 876 10.36 8.57 23.30
C THR A 876 9.89 9.67 24.26
N GLU A 877 8.77 9.42 24.96
CA GLU A 877 8.13 10.31 25.94
C GLU A 877 8.19 9.72 27.36
N GLY A 878 7.78 10.51 28.36
CA GLY A 878 7.77 10.08 29.76
C GLY A 878 9.17 9.95 30.34
N ALA A 879 9.53 8.78 30.86
CA ALA A 879 10.74 8.59 31.69
C ALA A 879 12.06 9.09 31.05
N PRO A 880 12.36 8.90 29.75
CA PRO A 880 13.56 9.48 29.13
C PRO A 880 13.56 11.01 29.13
N VAL A 881 12.40 11.63 28.86
CA VAL A 881 12.22 13.08 28.86
C VAL A 881 12.34 13.64 30.28
N ASP A 882 11.69 13.01 31.26
CA ASP A 882 11.70 13.48 32.66
C ASP A 882 13.08 13.31 33.31
N ARG A 883 13.81 12.23 33.00
CA ARG A 883 15.22 12.07 33.39
C ARG A 883 16.10 13.15 32.78
N SER A 884 16.05 13.33 31.45
CA SER A 884 16.84 14.34 30.73
C SER A 884 16.59 15.76 31.27
N ARG A 885 15.31 16.09 31.51
CA ARG A 885 14.89 17.39 32.03
C ARG A 885 15.31 17.59 33.49
N SER A 886 15.24 16.55 34.32
CA SER A 886 15.68 16.63 35.73
C SER A 886 17.20 16.81 35.82
N TRP A 887 17.98 16.13 34.98
CA TRP A 887 19.42 16.36 34.84
C TRP A 887 19.73 17.79 34.39
N CYS A 888 19.06 18.29 33.34
CA CYS A 888 19.23 19.67 32.88
C CYS A 888 18.94 20.69 33.99
N ASN A 889 17.84 20.52 34.75
CA ASN A 889 17.53 21.39 35.89
C ASN A 889 18.66 21.35 36.95
N ALA A 890 19.23 20.17 37.24
CA ALA A 890 20.29 20.01 38.23
C ALA A 890 21.62 20.65 37.82
N VAL A 891 21.90 20.77 36.51
CA VAL A 891 23.07 21.50 35.97
C VAL A 891 22.76 22.95 35.55
N GLY A 892 21.55 23.46 35.82
CA GLY A 892 21.15 24.84 35.52
C GLY A 892 20.82 25.13 34.05
N VAL A 893 20.60 24.11 33.23
CA VAL A 893 20.49 24.21 31.76
C VAL A 893 19.03 24.27 31.29
N PRO A 894 18.65 25.23 30.41
CA PRO A 894 17.34 25.25 29.75
C PRO A 894 17.09 24.02 28.85
N PHE A 895 16.14 23.16 29.24
CA PHE A 895 15.67 22.02 28.46
C PHE A 895 14.37 22.30 27.72
N PHE A 896 14.40 22.15 26.40
CA PHE A 896 13.26 22.27 25.50
C PHE A 896 12.84 20.89 24.97
N ARG A 897 11.55 20.55 25.12
CA ARG A 897 10.92 19.39 24.49
C ARG A 897 9.80 19.88 23.59
N LEU A 898 9.85 19.53 22.32
CA LEU A 898 8.79 19.79 21.35
C LEU A 898 8.38 18.47 20.71
N SER A 899 7.09 18.14 20.81
CA SER A 899 6.52 16.89 20.33
C SER A 899 5.01 17.08 20.22
N ALA A 900 4.46 16.99 19.01
CA ALA A 900 3.06 17.33 18.76
C ALA A 900 2.13 16.19 19.21
N PRO A 901 1.03 16.45 19.95
CA PRO A 901 0.00 15.43 20.18
C PRO A 901 -0.66 15.06 18.85
N LEU A 902 -0.73 13.77 18.56
CA LEU A 902 -1.31 13.24 17.32
C LEU A 902 -2.80 12.94 17.51
N HIS A 903 -3.58 13.08 16.44
CA HIS A 903 -5.02 12.78 16.47
C HIS A 903 -5.35 11.29 16.73
N LYS A 904 -4.41 10.37 16.48
CA LYS A 904 -4.51 8.92 16.74
C LYS A 904 -3.13 8.27 16.85
N ASP A 905 -3.08 6.96 17.11
CA ASP A 905 -1.85 6.18 16.90
C ASP A 905 -1.58 5.95 15.41
N ILE A 906 -0.49 6.53 14.90
CA ILE A 906 -0.13 6.49 13.47
C ILE A 906 1.04 5.53 13.29
N GLY A 907 0.78 4.31 12.79
CA GLY A 907 1.80 3.25 12.72
C GLY A 907 3.10 3.68 12.04
N LEU A 908 4.26 3.28 12.59
CA LEU A 908 5.61 3.74 12.19
C LEU A 908 5.94 3.53 10.69
N GLY A 909 5.23 2.60 10.04
CA GLY A 909 5.31 2.33 8.60
C GLY A 909 3.98 2.49 7.87
N THR A 910 3.15 3.48 8.24
CA THR A 910 1.92 3.79 7.50
C THR A 910 2.25 4.30 6.09
N LYS A 911 1.38 3.94 5.13
CA LYS A 911 1.35 4.45 3.75
C LYS A 911 0.17 5.37 3.47
N ASP A 912 -0.78 5.53 4.41
CA ASP A 912 -1.98 6.31 4.14
C ASP A 912 -1.63 7.80 4.02
N ASP A 913 -1.87 8.35 2.82
CA ASP A 913 -1.52 9.71 2.46
C ASP A 913 -2.37 10.74 3.26
N HIS A 914 -3.60 10.37 3.68
CA HIS A 914 -4.49 11.21 4.48
C HIS A 914 -4.01 11.27 5.95
N ASP A 915 -3.65 10.13 6.54
CA ASP A 915 -3.06 10.06 7.88
C ASP A 915 -1.79 10.92 7.98
N ILE A 916 -0.96 10.89 6.94
CA ILE A 916 0.29 11.63 6.88
C ILE A 916 0.04 13.13 6.65
N ALA A 917 -0.96 13.49 5.83
CA ALA A 917 -1.40 14.88 5.69
C ALA A 917 -1.91 15.44 7.02
N HIS A 918 -2.74 14.68 7.75
CA HIS A 918 -3.28 15.08 9.05
C HIS A 918 -2.19 15.11 10.14
N MET A 919 -1.26 14.16 10.16
CA MET A 919 -0.10 14.16 11.07
C MET A 919 0.78 15.41 10.91
N MET A 920 1.03 15.84 9.67
CA MET A 920 1.74 17.10 9.44
C MET A 920 0.91 18.31 9.91
N TRP A 921 -0.43 18.28 9.73
CA TRP A 921 -1.30 19.35 10.21
C TRP A 921 -1.39 19.43 11.74
N ASP A 922 -1.44 18.29 12.46
CA ASP A 922 -1.38 18.23 13.92
C ASP A 922 -0.15 18.98 14.44
N CYS A 923 0.98 18.83 13.75
CA CYS A 923 2.22 19.55 14.06
C CYS A 923 2.14 21.05 13.76
N VAL A 924 1.48 21.47 12.69
CA VAL A 924 1.24 22.90 12.38
C VAL A 924 0.33 23.55 13.42
N GLU A 925 -0.70 22.85 13.89
CA GLU A 925 -1.61 23.35 14.93
C GLU A 925 -0.92 23.38 16.31
N TYR A 926 -0.15 22.34 16.67
CA TYR A 926 0.68 22.32 17.86
C TYR A 926 1.71 23.45 17.89
N THR A 927 2.50 23.63 16.82
CA THR A 927 3.54 24.65 16.76
C THR A 927 2.98 26.07 16.74
N HIS A 928 1.81 26.29 16.13
CA HIS A 928 1.09 27.56 16.23
C HIS A 928 0.70 27.87 17.69
N ASN A 929 0.14 26.89 18.40
CA ASN A 929 -0.28 27.05 19.81
C ASN A 929 0.93 27.18 20.76
N GLN A 930 2.05 26.53 20.46
CA GLN A 930 3.31 26.64 21.20
C GLN A 930 4.19 27.82 20.76
N ARG A 931 3.71 28.73 19.90
CA ARG A 931 4.53 29.84 19.37
C ARG A 931 5.27 30.64 20.46
N PRO A 932 4.65 31.08 21.58
CA PRO A 932 5.38 31.83 22.61
C PRO A 932 6.55 31.06 23.24
N TYR A 933 6.46 29.72 23.26
CA TYR A 933 7.52 28.84 23.75
C TYR A 933 8.65 28.67 22.70
N ILE A 934 8.29 28.59 21.42
CA ILE A 934 9.23 28.63 20.29
C ILE A 934 9.95 29.99 20.23
N THR A 935 9.26 31.12 20.42
CA THR A 935 9.87 32.46 20.44
C THR A 935 10.91 32.59 21.56
N LYS A 936 10.68 31.99 22.74
CA LYS A 936 11.69 31.89 23.81
C LYS A 936 12.93 31.12 23.35
N LEU A 937 12.75 29.92 22.76
CA LEU A 937 13.88 29.15 22.19
C LEU A 937 14.66 29.98 21.14
N CYS A 938 13.95 30.60 20.19
CA CYS A 938 14.55 31.44 19.15
C CYS A 938 15.34 32.62 19.74
N THR A 939 14.85 33.23 20.81
CA THR A 939 15.54 34.31 21.52
C THR A 939 16.85 33.82 22.17
N LEU A 940 16.83 32.66 22.82
CA LEU A 940 18.03 32.07 23.42
C LEU A 940 19.07 31.67 22.36
N LEU A 941 18.65 31.00 21.28
CA LEU A 941 19.55 30.61 20.19
C LEU A 941 20.22 31.84 19.55
N ARG A 942 19.47 32.92 19.29
CA ARG A 942 20.04 34.19 18.81
C ARG A 942 20.98 34.87 19.81
N ARG A 943 20.71 34.78 21.13
CA ARG A 943 21.58 35.34 22.18
C ARG A 943 22.89 34.56 22.36
N ILE A 944 22.86 33.23 22.18
CA ILE A 944 24.08 32.40 22.18
C ILE A 944 24.86 32.61 20.87
N GLY A 945 24.16 32.72 19.74
CA GLY A 945 24.73 32.92 18.41
C GLY A 945 25.00 31.61 17.65
N LYS A 946 25.22 31.72 16.34
CA LYS A 946 25.51 30.54 15.51
C LYS A 946 26.86 29.95 15.88
N ALA A 947 26.98 28.65 15.70
CA ALA A 947 28.11 27.91 16.21
C ALA A 947 29.41 28.05 15.38
N PRO A 948 29.36 28.20 14.03
CA PRO A 948 30.52 28.64 13.25
C PRO A 948 31.02 30.06 13.57
N GLU A 949 30.23 30.89 14.26
CA GLU A 949 30.54 32.30 14.59
C GLU A 949 31.11 32.48 16.02
N ARG A 950 31.24 31.37 16.76
CA ARG A 950 31.75 31.31 18.14
C ARG A 950 33.17 30.73 18.20
N PRO A 951 33.97 31.04 19.24
CA PRO A 951 35.25 30.37 19.46
C PRO A 951 35.03 28.87 19.65
N GLN A 952 35.53 28.06 18.71
CA GLN A 952 35.33 26.61 18.75
C GLN A 952 36.38 25.92 19.62
N SER A 953 35.94 25.37 20.76
CA SER A 953 36.73 24.46 21.62
C SER A 953 37.11 23.14 20.94
N PHE A 954 36.66 22.92 19.70
CA PHE A 954 36.93 21.73 18.89
C PHE A 954 37.82 22.01 17.67
N ALA A 955 38.21 23.27 17.42
CA ALA A 955 39.01 23.66 16.26
C ALA A 955 40.52 23.46 16.47
N THR A 956 40.93 22.23 16.74
CA THR A 956 42.34 21.81 16.81
C THR A 956 42.61 20.71 15.80
N THR A 957 43.06 21.14 14.60
CA THR A 957 43.66 20.37 13.49
C THR A 957 42.90 19.14 13.03
#